data_AF-A0A8J4TH34-F1
#
_entry.id   AF-A0A8J4TH34-F1
#
_cell.length_a   1.000
_cell.length_b   1.000
_cell.length_c   1.000
_cell.angle_alpha   90.00
_cell.angle_beta   90.00
_cell.angle_gamma   90.00
#
_symmetry.space_group_name_H-M   'P 1'
#
loop_
_entity.id
_entity.type
_entity.pdbx_description
1 polymer ?
#
loop_
_entity_poly.entity_id
_entity_poly.type
_entity_poly.pdbx_seq_one_letter_code
_entity_poly.pdbx_strand_id
1 'polypeptide(L)'
;MKRNHSDWTRERGRGNVIPIFAEFIADNETPVSAFKKLDSPEASYSFLFESTEKNDVSGRFSFLGIDPRVVIKTYGHELQIVESGNERRVEITGDSLDEIRQLMARYQFVSRPELPRFSGGAVGFLGYESIHFFEPKVPIAERDELQLPEIVFMITSILLIFDHRLRTLKIVANAFLEDGSLEKVYARATDSIRAIMRQLAKPVDLPLVPPADPETQPAHSNFRPVEFKRAVERAKEYIRAGDIFQVVLSQRFESDFSGDPLDFYRCLRFINPSPYMFCLKFDADFALVGSSPEMHVRLTGDTVEIRPLAGTRPRGATSAQDERNAAELLADPKERAEHVMLVDLARNDVGRVSDYGTVCVTELMDIERYSHVMHIVSNVTGRLRTGSTGFDLVKATFPAGTVSGAPKIRAMQIISELEGTRRGCYAGAIGYFGFDGNVDSCIGLRCAVLKNGKAYFQAGAGIVADSNPQSEYEESVNKARAMAKALAMAKQIRPPTVKRGCSASEIGDFELRELTLRLMRGENLSRVEAGNFLECLLNPVATDAQIAAALTSLAVKGETSDELAGIAEAMRDRALPLRSHHVRFIDTAGTGSSAAKTFNISTAAAFVIAGAGLPVAKHGSRAATSRCGSADVLQALGVNTAAPVETVERCLNEHEICFMFAPLFHAATARVAHVRRDLGVHTTFNLLGPLTNPARAPFQIVGVWQLSLLERVASALARLGIEKAWVVHGADGLDEITIADKTYVAACSSAGDVETFTVSPEDFGLKRQHLDGFRGKEPQENAQLIRAILQGVKTKTTNAARDLVIINAAAALHLAGVASDLRHAASLARESIDSGRAASKLEALVQETNRNP
;
A
#
# COMPACT_ATOMS: atom_id res chain seq x y z
N MET A 1 -20.58 13.09 -17.97
CA MET A 1 -20.25 12.31 -19.19
C MET A 1 -20.29 13.24 -20.38
N LYS A 2 -19.38 13.09 -21.34
CA LYS A 2 -19.26 14.08 -22.43
C LYS A 2 -20.37 13.99 -23.50
N ARG A 3 -21.24 12.96 -23.50
CA ARG A 3 -22.37 12.88 -24.47
C ARG A 3 -23.65 12.30 -23.91
N ASN A 4 -24.77 12.74 -24.51
CA ASN A 4 -26.15 12.28 -24.26
C ASN A 4 -26.52 11.13 -25.22
N HIS A 5 -27.58 10.39 -24.88
CA HIS A 5 -28.10 9.23 -25.61
C HIS A 5 -28.39 9.48 -27.12
N SER A 6 -28.57 10.73 -27.55
CA SER A 6 -28.85 11.08 -28.95
C SER A 6 -27.68 10.87 -29.90
N ASP A 7 -26.44 11.07 -29.45
CA ASP A 7 -25.24 10.87 -30.29
C ASP A 7 -24.91 9.38 -30.45
N TRP A 8 -25.26 8.59 -29.44
CA TRP A 8 -25.06 7.14 -29.39
C TRP A 8 -25.84 6.39 -30.48
N THR A 9 -27.10 6.76 -30.72
CA THR A 9 -27.96 6.09 -31.71
C THR A 9 -27.45 6.24 -33.15
N ARG A 10 -26.75 7.33 -33.49
CA ARG A 10 -26.21 7.56 -34.84
C ARG A 10 -25.02 6.65 -35.18
N GLU A 11 -24.41 6.01 -34.19
CA GLU A 11 -23.13 5.31 -34.37
C GLU A 11 -23.25 3.79 -34.54
N ARG A 12 -24.43 3.24 -34.29
CA ARG A 12 -24.75 1.83 -34.54
C ARG A 12 -24.44 1.39 -35.98
N GLY A 13 -24.49 2.31 -36.96
CA GLY A 13 -24.19 2.00 -38.35
C GLY A 13 -22.69 1.89 -38.68
N ARG A 14 -21.79 2.18 -37.73
CA ARG A 14 -20.33 2.25 -37.97
C ARG A 14 -19.53 1.08 -37.37
N GLY A 15 -20.12 0.30 -36.47
CA GLY A 15 -19.45 -0.81 -35.79
C GLY A 15 -20.28 -1.37 -34.62
N ASN A 16 -19.75 -2.39 -33.95
CA ASN A 16 -20.41 -3.10 -32.83
C ASN A 16 -19.69 -2.95 -31.48
N VAL A 17 -18.55 -2.26 -31.43
CA VAL A 17 -17.88 -1.85 -30.19
C VAL A 17 -17.78 -0.34 -30.18
N ILE A 18 -18.51 0.30 -29.28
CA ILE A 18 -18.57 1.75 -29.21
C ILE A 18 -18.03 2.22 -27.85
N PRO A 19 -16.97 3.04 -27.81
CA PRO A 19 -16.40 3.52 -26.56
C PRO A 19 -17.28 4.62 -25.95
N ILE A 20 -17.65 4.46 -24.68
CA ILE A 20 -18.27 5.49 -23.85
C ILE A 20 -17.24 5.94 -22.83
N PHE A 21 -17.07 7.24 -22.61
CA PHE A 21 -16.10 7.71 -21.64
C PHE A 21 -16.52 8.95 -20.86
N ALA A 22 -15.90 9.09 -19.70
CA ALA A 22 -15.88 10.32 -18.92
C ALA A 22 -14.43 10.77 -18.74
N GLU A 23 -14.22 12.09 -18.69
CA GLU A 23 -12.91 12.71 -18.59
C GLU A 23 -12.86 13.61 -17.35
N PHE A 24 -11.76 13.53 -16.63
CA PHE A 24 -11.52 14.19 -15.35
C PHE A 24 -10.11 14.78 -15.32
N ILE A 25 -9.89 15.73 -14.42
CA ILE A 25 -8.54 16.18 -14.06
C ILE A 25 -7.90 15.08 -13.20
N ALA A 26 -6.63 14.78 -13.45
CA ALA A 26 -5.87 13.73 -12.76
C ALA A 26 -4.83 14.33 -11.80
N ASP A 27 -5.23 15.32 -11.00
CA ASP A 27 -4.35 16.00 -10.02
C ASP A 27 -4.17 15.20 -8.73
N ASN A 28 -5.22 14.52 -8.26
CA ASN A 28 -5.21 13.69 -7.05
C ASN A 28 -5.07 12.17 -7.32
N GLU A 29 -4.88 11.75 -8.57
CA GLU A 29 -4.72 10.35 -8.93
C GLU A 29 -3.47 10.11 -9.76
N THR A 30 -2.78 9.03 -9.45
CA THR A 30 -1.66 8.50 -10.24
C THR A 30 -2.05 7.14 -10.82
N PRO A 31 -1.40 6.68 -11.89
CA PRO A 31 -1.64 5.33 -12.41
C PRO A 31 -1.44 4.24 -11.35
N VAL A 32 -0.45 4.39 -10.46
CA VAL A 32 -0.17 3.46 -9.35
C VAL A 32 -1.26 3.48 -8.29
N SER A 33 -1.73 4.66 -7.87
CA SER A 33 -2.82 4.76 -6.88
C SER A 33 -4.12 4.18 -7.44
N ALA A 34 -4.44 4.48 -8.70
CA ALA A 34 -5.59 3.90 -9.37
C ALA A 34 -5.47 2.38 -9.49
N PHE A 35 -4.30 1.86 -9.87
CA PHE A 35 -4.08 0.41 -9.92
C PHE A 35 -4.33 -0.24 -8.57
N LYS A 36 -3.76 0.29 -7.48
CA LYS A 36 -3.97 -0.27 -6.14
C LYS A 36 -5.43 -0.22 -5.66
N LYS A 37 -6.18 0.83 -6.00
CA LYS A 37 -7.61 0.97 -5.62
C LYS A 37 -8.52 0.02 -6.38
N LEU A 38 -8.17 -0.27 -7.63
CA LEU A 38 -8.99 -1.03 -8.57
C LEU A 38 -8.62 -2.52 -8.62
N ASP A 39 -7.35 -2.83 -8.33
CA ASP A 39 -6.83 -4.18 -8.18
C ASP A 39 -7.27 -4.76 -6.83
N SER A 40 -8.54 -5.18 -6.76
CA SER A 40 -9.10 -5.83 -5.57
C SER A 40 -8.59 -7.27 -5.45
N PRO A 41 -8.61 -7.88 -4.25
CA PRO A 41 -8.32 -9.32 -4.09
C PRO A 41 -9.24 -10.24 -4.92
N GLU A 42 -10.40 -9.73 -5.35
CA GLU A 42 -11.38 -10.41 -6.19
C GLU A 42 -11.04 -10.26 -7.70
N ALA A 43 -10.22 -9.28 -8.07
CA ALA A 43 -9.81 -9.06 -9.45
C ALA A 43 -8.66 -10.02 -9.82
N SER A 44 -9.00 -11.13 -10.46
CA SER A 44 -8.04 -12.12 -10.95
C SER A 44 -7.07 -11.53 -11.98
N TYR A 45 -7.55 -10.71 -12.91
CA TYR A 45 -6.72 -10.21 -14.03
C TYR A 45 -6.76 -8.69 -14.10
N SER A 46 -5.57 -8.10 -14.20
CA SER A 46 -5.40 -6.66 -14.30
C SER A 46 -4.08 -6.33 -14.98
N PHE A 47 -3.99 -5.14 -15.56
CA PHE A 47 -2.73 -4.63 -16.10
C PHE A 47 -2.57 -3.14 -15.85
N LEU A 48 -1.33 -2.73 -15.69
CA LEU A 48 -0.86 -1.35 -15.73
C LEU A 48 0.27 -1.26 -16.74
N PHE A 49 0.10 -0.45 -17.77
CA PHE A 49 1.17 -0.01 -18.66
C PHE A 49 1.45 1.47 -18.37
N GLU A 50 2.70 1.82 -18.08
CA GLU A 50 3.17 3.19 -18.02
C GLU A 50 4.31 3.41 -19.01
N SER A 51 4.49 4.65 -19.43
CA SER A 51 5.66 5.10 -20.17
C SER A 51 6.22 6.30 -19.42
N THR A 52 7.45 6.19 -18.90
CA THR A 52 7.96 7.13 -17.88
C THR A 52 8.92 8.18 -18.41
N GLU A 53 9.44 8.04 -19.63
CA GLU A 53 10.47 8.93 -20.15
C GLU A 53 9.94 10.04 -21.06
N LYS A 54 10.39 11.27 -20.77
CA LYS A 54 9.86 12.53 -21.29
C LYS A 54 10.56 12.96 -22.59
N ASN A 55 10.23 12.29 -23.70
CA ASN A 55 10.45 12.86 -25.03
C ASN A 55 9.06 13.12 -25.64
N ASP A 56 8.84 14.17 -26.44
CA ASP A 56 7.48 14.56 -26.93
C ASP A 56 6.72 13.46 -27.71
N VAL A 57 7.40 12.37 -28.09
CA VAL A 57 6.92 11.23 -28.87
C VAL A 57 6.60 9.99 -28.01
N SER A 58 7.20 9.83 -26.83
CA SER A 58 7.05 8.69 -25.90
C SER A 58 6.63 9.17 -24.49
N GLY A 59 6.13 8.32 -23.61
CA GLY A 59 5.86 8.76 -22.22
C GLY A 59 4.56 9.51 -21.95
N ARG A 60 3.69 9.73 -22.95
CA ARG A 60 2.47 10.54 -22.75
C ARG A 60 1.35 9.82 -21.99
N PHE A 61 1.17 8.51 -22.21
CA PHE A 61 0.00 7.80 -21.72
C PHE A 61 0.37 6.67 -20.74
N SER A 62 -0.48 6.47 -19.75
CA SER A 62 -0.56 5.21 -18.99
C SER A 62 -1.94 4.58 -19.17
N PHE A 63 -1.96 3.26 -19.27
CA PHE A 63 -3.16 2.47 -19.49
C PHE A 63 -3.35 1.49 -18.34
N LEU A 64 -4.56 1.43 -17.81
CA LEU A 64 -4.93 0.51 -16.74
C LEU A 64 -6.21 -0.21 -17.12
N GLY A 65 -6.20 -1.53 -17.06
CA GLY A 65 -7.38 -2.37 -17.26
C GLY A 65 -7.54 -3.35 -16.12
N ILE A 66 -8.79 -3.64 -15.78
CA ILE A 66 -9.19 -4.62 -14.78
C ILE A 66 -10.35 -5.45 -15.33
N ASP A 67 -10.63 -6.57 -14.66
CA ASP A 67 -11.83 -7.39 -14.84
C ASP A 67 -12.12 -7.71 -16.32
N PRO A 68 -11.26 -8.51 -16.96
CA PRO A 68 -11.39 -8.81 -18.36
C PRO A 68 -12.63 -9.65 -18.63
N ARG A 69 -13.30 -9.31 -19.72
CA ARG A 69 -14.41 -10.09 -20.27
C ARG A 69 -13.92 -11.42 -20.86
N VAL A 70 -12.75 -11.36 -21.50
CA VAL A 70 -12.14 -12.51 -22.17
C VAL A 70 -10.70 -12.64 -21.75
N VAL A 71 -10.29 -13.86 -21.41
CA VAL A 71 -8.89 -14.26 -21.23
C VAL A 71 -8.61 -15.42 -22.18
N ILE A 72 -7.51 -15.31 -22.93
CA ILE A 72 -7.05 -16.31 -23.88
C ILE A 72 -5.68 -16.76 -23.39
N LYS A 73 -5.50 -18.08 -23.23
CA LYS A 73 -4.22 -18.70 -22.91
C LYS A 73 -3.93 -19.80 -23.94
N THR A 74 -2.67 -20.02 -24.28
CA THR A 74 -2.26 -21.20 -25.04
C THR A 74 -1.14 -21.97 -24.34
N TYR A 75 -1.27 -23.29 -24.34
CA TYR A 75 -0.26 -24.24 -23.88
C TYR A 75 0.04 -25.21 -25.02
N GLY A 76 1.09 -24.94 -25.78
CA GLY A 76 1.34 -25.64 -27.04
C GLY A 76 0.16 -25.50 -28.01
N HIS A 77 -0.44 -26.64 -28.35
CA HIS A 77 -1.63 -26.72 -29.20
C HIS A 77 -2.96 -26.68 -28.44
N GLU A 78 -2.96 -26.51 -27.13
CA GLU A 78 -4.20 -26.31 -26.35
C GLU A 78 -4.51 -24.81 -26.23
N LEU A 79 -5.67 -24.40 -26.75
CA LEU A 79 -6.24 -23.07 -26.58
C LEU A 79 -7.28 -23.08 -25.45
N GLN A 80 -7.06 -22.26 -24.43
CA GLN A 80 -8.01 -22.02 -23.35
C GLN A 80 -8.60 -20.61 -23.50
N ILE A 81 -9.92 -20.52 -23.56
CA ILE A 81 -10.64 -19.24 -23.60
C ILE A 81 -11.64 -19.19 -22.46
N VAL A 82 -11.50 -18.18 -21.62
CA VAL A 82 -12.45 -17.86 -20.56
C VAL A 82 -13.22 -16.62 -21.00
N GLU A 83 -14.53 -16.75 -21.24
CA GLU A 83 -15.39 -15.65 -21.66
C GLU A 83 -16.69 -15.65 -20.84
N SER A 84 -16.99 -14.52 -20.17
CA SER A 84 -18.18 -14.36 -19.32
C SER A 84 -18.35 -15.47 -18.27
N GLY A 85 -17.24 -15.92 -17.67
CA GLY A 85 -17.20 -16.98 -16.67
C GLY A 85 -17.27 -18.41 -17.23
N ASN A 86 -17.42 -18.58 -18.54
CA ASN A 86 -17.38 -19.89 -19.18
C ASN A 86 -15.99 -20.18 -19.72
N GLU A 87 -15.43 -21.32 -19.34
CA GLU A 87 -14.16 -21.81 -19.87
C GLU A 87 -14.40 -22.82 -21.00
N ARG A 88 -13.69 -22.63 -22.13
CA ARG A 88 -13.59 -23.61 -23.21
C ARG A 88 -12.13 -23.96 -23.46
N ARG A 89 -11.86 -25.24 -23.67
CA ARG A 89 -10.55 -25.75 -24.12
C ARG A 89 -10.70 -26.41 -25.47
N VAL A 90 -9.83 -26.07 -26.41
CA VAL A 90 -9.87 -26.56 -27.78
C VAL A 90 -8.46 -26.86 -28.23
N GLU A 91 -8.27 -27.99 -28.92
CA GLU A 91 -7.01 -28.28 -29.59
C GLU A 91 -6.95 -27.52 -30.92
N ILE A 92 -5.85 -26.82 -31.15
CA ILE A 92 -5.62 -26.00 -32.35
C ILE A 92 -4.52 -26.61 -33.21
N THR A 93 -4.76 -26.66 -34.51
CA THR A 93 -3.81 -27.20 -35.50
C THR A 93 -2.93 -26.12 -36.14
N GLY A 94 -3.27 -24.85 -35.92
CA GLY A 94 -2.58 -23.70 -36.47
C GLY A 94 -1.79 -22.89 -35.45
N ASP A 95 -1.46 -21.68 -35.85
CA ASP A 95 -0.77 -20.68 -35.06
C ASP A 95 -1.67 -20.09 -33.95
N SER A 96 -1.19 -20.09 -32.71
CA SER A 96 -1.90 -19.58 -31.54
C SER A 96 -2.24 -18.08 -31.59
N LEU A 97 -1.44 -17.26 -32.28
CA LEU A 97 -1.72 -15.84 -32.50
C LEU A 97 -2.88 -15.64 -33.50
N ASP A 98 -3.13 -16.60 -34.40
CA ASP A 98 -4.28 -16.54 -35.31
C ASP A 98 -5.61 -16.71 -34.60
N GLU A 99 -5.64 -17.43 -33.49
CA GLU A 99 -6.85 -17.56 -32.66
C GLU A 99 -7.22 -16.22 -32.01
N ILE A 100 -6.23 -15.44 -31.60
CA ILE A 100 -6.43 -14.07 -31.11
C ILE A 100 -6.92 -13.18 -32.24
N ARG A 101 -6.33 -13.29 -33.44
CA ARG A 101 -6.77 -12.55 -34.63
C ARG A 101 -8.23 -12.84 -34.96
N GLN A 102 -8.64 -14.10 -34.96
CA GLN A 102 -10.03 -14.51 -35.21
C GLN A 102 -10.99 -13.96 -34.15
N LEU A 103 -10.61 -14.04 -32.86
CA LEU A 103 -11.42 -13.48 -31.79
C LEU A 103 -11.54 -11.96 -31.91
N MET A 104 -10.45 -11.26 -32.23
CA MET A 104 -10.43 -9.82 -32.36
C MET A 104 -11.22 -9.33 -33.58
N ALA A 105 -11.29 -10.11 -34.66
CA ALA A 105 -12.00 -9.75 -35.89
C ALA A 105 -13.52 -9.55 -35.72
N ARG A 106 -14.13 -10.09 -34.64
CA ARG A 106 -15.55 -9.87 -34.34
C ARG A 106 -15.83 -8.46 -33.82
N TYR A 107 -14.81 -7.73 -33.39
CA TYR A 107 -14.94 -6.39 -32.83
C TYR A 107 -14.69 -5.31 -33.88
N GLN A 108 -15.77 -4.67 -34.32
CA GLN A 108 -15.76 -3.51 -35.20
C GLN A 108 -15.83 -2.23 -34.35
N PHE A 109 -14.66 -1.69 -34.04
CA PHE A 109 -14.53 -0.55 -33.15
C PHE A 109 -14.83 0.78 -33.83
N VAL A 110 -15.60 1.63 -33.16
CA VAL A 110 -15.92 2.98 -33.62
C VAL A 110 -14.90 3.97 -33.04
N SER A 111 -13.82 4.21 -33.77
CA SER A 111 -12.73 5.10 -33.35
C SER A 111 -13.19 6.55 -33.14
N ARG A 112 -12.51 7.23 -32.20
CA ARG A 112 -12.81 8.60 -31.75
C ARG A 112 -11.56 9.47 -31.78
N PRO A 113 -11.61 10.70 -32.36
CA PRO A 113 -10.50 11.64 -32.30
C PRO A 113 -10.09 12.04 -30.88
N GLU A 114 -11.02 11.99 -29.92
CA GLU A 114 -10.78 12.37 -28.52
C GLU A 114 -10.02 11.30 -27.71
N LEU A 115 -9.93 10.08 -28.23
CA LEU A 115 -9.25 8.96 -27.58
C LEU A 115 -7.87 8.74 -28.20
N PRO A 116 -6.89 8.24 -27.43
CA PRO A 116 -5.55 8.01 -27.96
C PRO A 116 -5.50 6.75 -28.84
N ARG A 117 -4.30 6.43 -29.32
CA ARG A 117 -3.99 5.24 -30.14
C ARG A 117 -4.39 3.89 -29.54
N PHE A 118 -4.73 3.84 -28.26
CA PHE A 118 -5.24 2.64 -27.60
C PHE A 118 -6.45 2.99 -26.73
N SER A 119 -7.59 2.40 -27.07
CA SER A 119 -8.88 2.62 -26.41
C SER A 119 -9.57 1.33 -25.98
N GLY A 120 -8.86 0.21 -26.07
CA GLY A 120 -9.38 -1.13 -25.82
C GLY A 120 -8.88 -2.12 -26.85
N GLY A 121 -8.79 -3.38 -26.45
CA GLY A 121 -8.30 -4.48 -27.27
C GLY A 121 -7.72 -5.60 -26.42
N ALA A 122 -6.97 -6.50 -27.05
CA ALA A 122 -6.28 -7.59 -26.38
C ALA A 122 -4.95 -7.09 -25.80
N VAL A 123 -4.76 -7.23 -24.49
CA VAL A 123 -3.56 -6.83 -23.75
C VAL A 123 -2.90 -8.04 -23.12
N GLY A 124 -1.58 -8.17 -23.21
CA GLY A 124 -0.91 -9.35 -22.67
C GLY A 124 0.52 -9.54 -23.14
N PHE A 125 0.93 -10.80 -23.26
CA PHE A 125 2.24 -11.17 -23.75
C PHE A 125 2.22 -12.36 -24.71
N LEU A 126 3.25 -12.37 -25.56
CA LEU A 126 3.66 -13.44 -26.45
C LEU A 126 5.03 -13.95 -25.97
N GLY A 127 5.09 -15.18 -25.47
CA GLY A 127 6.30 -15.83 -24.98
C GLY A 127 7.26 -16.17 -26.11
N TYR A 128 8.55 -16.26 -25.80
CA TYR A 128 9.61 -16.53 -26.78
C TYR A 128 9.35 -17.80 -27.58
N GLU A 129 8.90 -18.87 -26.93
CA GLU A 129 8.60 -20.17 -27.55
C GLU A 129 7.46 -20.09 -28.57
N SER A 130 6.65 -19.03 -28.59
CA SER A 130 5.64 -18.83 -29.62
C SER A 130 6.23 -18.81 -31.03
N ILE A 131 7.52 -18.47 -31.18
CA ILE A 131 8.22 -18.50 -32.48
C ILE A 131 8.18 -19.88 -33.14
N HIS A 132 8.13 -20.97 -32.36
CA HIS A 132 8.04 -22.32 -32.89
C HIS A 132 6.80 -22.51 -33.77
N PHE A 133 5.69 -21.87 -33.42
CA PHE A 133 4.42 -21.99 -34.16
C PHE A 133 4.42 -21.18 -35.45
N PHE A 134 5.29 -20.17 -35.57
CA PHE A 134 5.44 -19.36 -36.79
C PHE A 134 6.57 -19.90 -37.68
N GLU A 135 7.64 -20.43 -37.06
CA GLU A 135 8.85 -20.93 -37.69
C GLU A 135 9.24 -22.29 -37.06
N PRO A 136 8.60 -23.41 -37.47
CA PRO A 136 8.79 -24.73 -36.85
C PRO A 136 10.20 -25.30 -36.87
N LYS A 137 11.10 -24.71 -37.66
CA LYS A 137 12.54 -25.03 -37.69
C LYS A 137 13.27 -24.60 -36.41
N VAL A 138 12.66 -23.75 -35.59
CA VAL A 138 13.18 -23.34 -34.29
C VAL A 138 12.67 -24.36 -33.25
N PRO A 139 13.54 -25.18 -32.65
CA PRO A 139 13.12 -26.15 -31.65
C PRO A 139 12.69 -25.45 -30.35
N ILE A 140 11.78 -26.10 -29.61
CA ILE A 140 11.45 -25.73 -28.25
C ILE A 140 12.42 -26.45 -27.30
N ALA A 141 13.00 -25.70 -26.36
CA ALA A 141 13.88 -26.30 -25.36
C ALA A 141 13.15 -27.33 -24.47
N GLU A 142 13.85 -28.41 -24.11
CA GLU A 142 13.28 -29.55 -23.40
C GLU A 142 12.77 -29.19 -22.00
N ARG A 143 13.49 -28.34 -21.26
CA ARG A 143 13.17 -28.01 -19.87
C ARG A 143 12.24 -26.79 -19.77
N ASP A 144 11.02 -27.03 -19.32
CA ASP A 144 10.04 -25.99 -18.98
C ASP A 144 9.88 -25.84 -17.46
N GLU A 145 10.80 -25.10 -16.84
CA GLU A 145 10.81 -24.92 -15.38
C GLU A 145 9.71 -23.96 -14.91
N LEU A 146 9.29 -23.01 -15.75
CA LEU A 146 8.31 -22.00 -15.36
C LEU A 146 6.88 -22.45 -15.64
N GLN A 147 6.66 -23.36 -16.60
CA GLN A 147 5.35 -23.87 -17.00
C GLN A 147 4.37 -22.71 -17.23
N LEU A 148 4.81 -21.75 -18.04
CA LEU A 148 4.00 -20.60 -18.42
C LEU A 148 3.27 -20.92 -19.72
N PRO A 149 2.06 -20.41 -19.91
CA PRO A 149 1.46 -20.38 -21.23
C PRO A 149 2.36 -19.62 -22.22
N GLU A 150 2.45 -20.10 -23.45
CA GLU A 150 3.19 -19.39 -24.50
C GLU A 150 2.52 -18.06 -24.83
N ILE A 151 1.19 -17.96 -24.69
CA ILE A 151 0.43 -16.74 -24.95
C ILE A 151 -0.56 -16.50 -23.82
N VAL A 152 -0.65 -15.25 -23.34
CA VAL A 152 -1.80 -14.79 -22.54
C VAL A 152 -2.22 -13.42 -23.00
N PHE A 153 -3.48 -13.28 -23.41
CA PHE A 153 -4.09 -11.98 -23.70
C PHE A 153 -5.45 -11.85 -22.99
N MET A 154 -5.72 -10.66 -22.48
CA MET A 154 -6.97 -10.31 -21.83
C MET A 154 -7.64 -9.11 -22.53
N ILE A 155 -8.96 -9.13 -22.63
CA ILE A 155 -9.75 -8.05 -23.21
C ILE A 155 -10.59 -7.44 -22.10
N THR A 156 -10.25 -6.22 -21.69
CA THR A 156 -10.96 -5.51 -20.61
C THR A 156 -12.14 -4.70 -21.13
N SER A 157 -13.25 -4.74 -20.40
CA SER A 157 -14.43 -3.93 -20.70
C SER A 157 -14.23 -2.47 -20.32
N ILE A 158 -13.38 -2.22 -19.33
CA ILE A 158 -13.05 -0.92 -18.79
C ILE A 158 -11.55 -0.66 -18.98
N LEU A 159 -11.23 0.55 -19.42
CA LEU A 159 -9.86 1.04 -19.60
C LEU A 159 -9.76 2.45 -18.99
N LEU A 160 -8.81 2.64 -18.09
CA LEU A 160 -8.40 3.95 -17.61
C LEU A 160 -7.20 4.42 -18.42
N ILE A 161 -7.27 5.66 -18.89
CA ILE A 161 -6.27 6.30 -19.73
C ILE A 161 -5.82 7.57 -19.03
N PHE A 162 -4.58 7.59 -18.56
CA PHE A 162 -3.94 8.78 -18.03
C PHE A 162 -3.19 9.48 -19.17
N ASP A 163 -3.45 10.76 -19.37
CA ASP A 163 -2.70 11.63 -20.28
C ASP A 163 -1.83 12.58 -19.44
N HIS A 164 -0.54 12.27 -19.33
CA HIS A 164 0.40 13.02 -18.47
C HIS A 164 0.68 14.42 -18.99
N ARG A 165 0.52 14.63 -20.31
CA ARG A 165 0.71 15.94 -20.93
C ARG A 165 -0.46 16.87 -20.61
N LEU A 166 -1.69 16.36 -20.74
CA LEU A 166 -2.90 17.13 -20.45
C LEU A 166 -3.32 17.08 -18.97
N ARG A 167 -2.68 16.23 -18.17
CA ARG A 167 -3.03 15.95 -16.76
C ARG A 167 -4.48 15.52 -16.59
N THR A 168 -4.96 14.67 -17.48
CA THR A 168 -6.34 14.18 -17.49
C THR A 168 -6.40 12.67 -17.32
N LEU A 169 -7.49 12.19 -16.70
CA LEU A 169 -7.88 10.79 -16.64
C LEU A 169 -9.15 10.59 -17.46
N LYS A 170 -9.13 9.66 -18.42
CA LYS A 170 -10.33 9.17 -19.11
C LYS A 170 -10.67 7.77 -18.61
N ILE A 171 -11.92 7.56 -18.20
CA ILE A 171 -12.47 6.23 -17.89
C ILE A 171 -13.31 5.82 -19.10
N VAL A 172 -12.83 4.84 -19.86
CA VAL A 172 -13.45 4.32 -21.08
C VAL A 172 -14.11 2.99 -20.77
N ALA A 173 -15.40 2.89 -21.02
CA ALA A 173 -16.15 1.64 -21.04
C ALA A 173 -16.49 1.31 -22.49
N ASN A 174 -15.97 0.20 -23.00
CA ASN A 174 -16.27 -0.28 -24.34
C ASN A 174 -17.60 -1.03 -24.31
N ALA A 175 -18.61 -0.49 -24.98
CA ALA A 175 -19.94 -1.07 -25.00
C ALA A 175 -20.09 -1.98 -26.24
N PHE A 176 -20.31 -3.27 -25.97
CA PHE A 176 -20.46 -4.32 -26.98
C PHE A 176 -21.94 -4.49 -27.32
N LEU A 177 -22.31 -4.21 -28.57
CA LEU A 177 -23.73 -4.21 -28.98
C LEU A 177 -24.38 -5.60 -28.99
N GLU A 178 -23.59 -6.66 -28.94
CA GLU A 178 -24.07 -8.05 -28.82
C GLU A 178 -24.68 -8.37 -27.44
N ASP A 179 -24.41 -7.54 -26.42
CA ASP A 179 -24.81 -7.80 -25.02
C ASP A 179 -26.28 -7.46 -24.68
N GLY A 180 -27.03 -6.91 -25.64
CA GLY A 180 -28.44 -6.61 -25.48
C GLY A 180 -28.90 -5.37 -26.23
N SER A 181 -30.02 -4.79 -25.80
CA SER A 181 -30.54 -3.56 -26.40
C SER A 181 -29.60 -2.37 -26.18
N LEU A 182 -29.65 -1.41 -27.09
CA LEU A 182 -28.81 -0.22 -27.10
C LEU A 182 -28.86 0.54 -25.75
N GLU A 183 -30.06 0.67 -25.20
CA GLU A 183 -30.34 1.34 -23.93
C GLU A 183 -29.71 0.59 -22.75
N LYS A 184 -29.81 -0.75 -22.73
CA LYS A 184 -29.23 -1.59 -21.68
C LYS A 184 -27.71 -1.55 -21.71
N VAL A 185 -27.12 -1.64 -22.89
CA VAL A 185 -25.66 -1.61 -23.08
C VAL A 185 -25.11 -0.23 -22.68
N TYR A 186 -25.76 0.86 -23.11
CA TYR A 186 -25.39 2.21 -22.71
C TYR A 186 -25.49 2.39 -21.19
N ALA A 187 -26.63 2.00 -20.58
CA ALA A 187 -26.82 2.09 -19.14
C ALA A 187 -25.73 1.35 -18.36
N ARG A 188 -25.44 0.09 -18.72
CA ARG A 188 -24.37 -0.71 -18.09
C ARG A 188 -22.99 -0.05 -18.19
N ALA A 189 -22.63 0.47 -19.36
CA ALA A 189 -21.36 1.17 -19.54
C ALA A 189 -21.28 2.44 -18.68
N THR A 190 -22.37 3.21 -18.61
CA THR A 190 -22.44 4.40 -17.76
C THR A 190 -22.36 4.09 -16.27
N ASP A 191 -22.98 3.00 -15.82
CA ASP A 191 -22.94 2.54 -14.43
C ASP A 191 -21.56 2.00 -14.06
N SER A 192 -20.90 1.32 -14.99
CA SER A 192 -19.52 0.86 -14.85
C SER A 192 -18.56 2.03 -14.63
N ILE A 193 -18.67 3.10 -15.44
CA ILE A 193 -17.88 4.34 -15.25
C ILE A 193 -18.14 4.93 -13.85
N ARG A 194 -19.40 5.03 -13.42
CA ARG A 194 -19.74 5.55 -12.08
C ARG A 194 -19.17 4.67 -10.96
N ALA A 195 -19.14 3.34 -11.14
CA ALA A 195 -18.59 2.41 -10.17
C ALA A 195 -17.09 2.62 -9.99
N ILE A 196 -16.33 2.75 -11.09
CA ILE A 196 -14.91 3.07 -11.06
C ILE A 196 -14.67 4.41 -10.37
N MET A 197 -15.46 5.44 -10.68
CA MET A 197 -15.33 6.74 -10.01
C MET A 197 -15.49 6.62 -8.48
N ARG A 198 -16.44 5.82 -8.00
CA ARG A 198 -16.62 5.58 -6.56
C ARG A 198 -15.44 4.82 -5.94
N GLN A 199 -14.82 3.90 -6.68
CA GLN A 199 -13.64 3.18 -6.20
C GLN A 199 -12.41 4.10 -6.14
N LEU A 200 -12.19 4.93 -7.17
CA LEU A 200 -11.10 5.92 -7.17
C LEU A 200 -11.25 6.95 -6.05
N ALA A 201 -12.47 7.34 -5.68
CA ALA A 201 -12.69 8.30 -4.58
C ALA A 201 -12.28 7.78 -3.18
N LYS A 202 -12.01 6.48 -3.02
CA LYS A 202 -11.59 5.90 -1.73
C LYS A 202 -10.13 6.29 -1.41
N PRO A 203 -9.75 6.41 -0.13
CA PRO A 203 -8.35 6.48 0.26
C PRO A 203 -7.62 5.19 -0.13
N VAL A 204 -6.32 5.30 -0.42
CA VAL A 204 -5.46 4.15 -0.75
C VAL A 204 -4.32 4.06 0.24
N ASP A 205 -4.09 2.86 0.73
CA ASP A 205 -2.89 2.54 1.50
C ASP A 205 -1.79 2.07 0.52
N LEU A 206 -0.77 2.89 0.35
CA LEU A 206 0.43 2.56 -0.42
C LEU A 206 1.61 2.64 0.55
N PRO A 207 2.25 1.50 0.89
CA PRO A 207 3.31 1.49 1.88
C PRO A 207 4.51 2.31 1.37
N LEU A 208 5.21 2.98 2.28
CA LEU A 208 6.45 3.68 1.95
C LEU A 208 7.53 2.65 1.56
N VAL A 209 8.25 2.94 0.48
CA VAL A 209 9.33 2.09 -0.01
C VAL A 209 10.66 2.62 0.56
N PRO A 210 11.39 1.85 1.36
CA PRO A 210 12.70 2.27 1.86
C PRO A 210 13.73 2.35 0.72
N PRO A 211 14.77 3.19 0.84
CA PRO A 211 15.84 3.25 -0.14
C PRO A 211 16.62 1.93 -0.20
N ALA A 212 17.13 1.60 -1.38
CA ALA A 212 17.86 0.35 -1.60
C ALA A 212 19.21 0.29 -0.89
N ASP A 213 19.58 -0.90 -0.43
CA ASP A 213 20.96 -1.22 -0.04
C ASP A 213 21.88 -1.27 -1.29
N PRO A 214 23.05 -0.60 -1.29
CA PRO A 214 24.01 -0.62 -2.39
C PRO A 214 24.54 -2.01 -2.80
N GLU A 215 24.63 -2.99 -1.89
CA GLU A 215 25.43 -4.21 -2.09
C GLU A 215 24.63 -5.48 -2.50
N THR A 216 23.40 -5.33 -3.01
CA THR A 216 22.57 -6.50 -3.35
C THR A 216 23.13 -7.28 -4.54
N GLN A 217 23.56 -8.53 -4.32
CA GLN A 217 23.94 -9.45 -5.40
C GLN A 217 22.70 -10.14 -6.03
N PRO A 218 22.76 -10.50 -7.33
CA PRO A 218 21.74 -11.34 -7.95
C PRO A 218 21.62 -12.68 -7.25
N ALA A 219 20.42 -13.23 -7.28
CA ALA A 219 20.10 -14.49 -6.63
C ALA A 219 20.63 -15.71 -7.43
N HIS A 220 20.21 -16.92 -7.06
CA HIS A 220 20.69 -18.16 -7.66
C HIS A 220 20.44 -18.21 -9.18
N SER A 221 21.45 -18.59 -9.98
CA SER A 221 21.32 -18.75 -11.42
C SER A 221 21.17 -20.21 -11.83
N ASN A 222 20.44 -20.47 -12.91
CA ASN A 222 20.35 -21.80 -13.53
C ASN A 222 21.67 -22.26 -14.20
N PHE A 223 22.60 -21.34 -14.46
CA PHE A 223 23.94 -21.63 -14.97
C PHE A 223 24.98 -21.53 -13.86
N ARG A 224 25.91 -22.49 -13.81
CA ARG A 224 27.18 -22.25 -13.11
C ARG A 224 28.04 -21.32 -13.98
N PRO A 225 28.88 -20.45 -13.39
CA PRO A 225 29.72 -19.54 -14.16
C PRO A 225 30.59 -20.24 -15.22
N VAL A 226 31.09 -21.44 -14.91
CA VAL A 226 31.90 -22.26 -15.83
C VAL A 226 31.08 -22.77 -17.01
N GLU A 227 29.80 -23.12 -16.79
CA GLU A 227 28.90 -23.63 -17.83
C GLU A 227 28.51 -22.52 -18.80
N PHE A 228 28.19 -21.32 -18.28
CA PHE A 228 27.89 -20.16 -19.12
C PHE A 228 29.09 -19.79 -20.01
N LYS A 229 30.30 -19.74 -19.43
CA LYS A 229 31.54 -19.48 -20.19
C LYS A 229 31.80 -20.52 -21.28
N ARG A 230 31.49 -21.78 -21.02
CA ARG A 230 31.58 -22.85 -22.02
C ARG A 230 30.57 -22.65 -23.15
N ALA A 231 29.34 -22.24 -22.82
CA ALA A 231 28.34 -21.89 -23.83
C ALA A 231 28.79 -20.71 -24.70
N VAL A 232 29.46 -19.70 -24.12
CA VAL A 232 30.05 -18.58 -24.89
C VAL A 232 31.14 -19.08 -25.85
N GLU A 233 32.07 -19.92 -25.39
CA GLU A 233 33.09 -20.47 -26.30
C GLU A 233 32.47 -21.35 -27.41
N ARG A 234 31.44 -22.13 -27.08
CA ARG A 234 30.70 -22.92 -28.08
C ARG A 234 29.97 -22.04 -29.10
N ALA A 235 29.36 -20.94 -28.67
CA ALA A 235 28.77 -19.95 -29.58
C ALA A 235 29.83 -19.34 -30.52
N LYS A 236 31.04 -19.07 -30.01
CA LYS A 236 32.16 -18.57 -30.84
C LYS A 236 32.64 -19.61 -31.86
N GLU A 237 32.56 -20.91 -31.56
CA GLU A 237 32.81 -21.96 -32.55
C GLU A 237 31.81 -21.91 -33.71
N TYR A 238 30.51 -21.73 -33.42
CA TYR A 238 29.49 -21.54 -34.44
C TYR A 238 29.76 -20.28 -35.30
N ILE A 239 30.19 -19.19 -34.67
CA ILE A 239 30.55 -17.95 -35.39
C ILE A 239 31.75 -18.18 -36.31
N ARG A 240 32.82 -18.83 -35.81
CA ARG A 240 34.02 -19.15 -36.62
C ARG A 240 33.71 -20.11 -37.77
N ALA A 241 32.74 -21.00 -37.61
CA ALA A 241 32.27 -21.89 -38.67
C ALA A 241 31.45 -21.17 -39.75
N GLY A 242 31.03 -19.91 -39.49
CA GLY A 242 30.20 -19.12 -40.41
C GLY A 242 28.69 -19.41 -40.29
N ASP A 243 28.25 -20.11 -39.24
CA ASP A 243 26.83 -20.42 -39.03
C ASP A 243 26.01 -19.17 -38.66
N ILE A 244 26.62 -18.27 -37.88
CA ILE A 244 26.02 -17.05 -37.35
C ILE A 244 27.07 -15.93 -37.26
N PHE A 245 26.61 -14.69 -37.31
CA PHE A 245 27.39 -13.50 -36.97
C PHE A 245 27.33 -13.19 -35.47
N GLN A 246 26.15 -13.39 -34.87
CA GLN A 246 25.88 -13.11 -33.46
C GLN A 246 24.82 -14.07 -32.92
N VAL A 247 24.95 -14.41 -31.64
CA VAL A 247 23.88 -15.05 -30.85
C VAL A 247 23.80 -14.41 -29.47
N VAL A 248 22.60 -14.26 -28.92
CA VAL A 248 22.38 -13.66 -27.60
C VAL A 248 22.04 -14.76 -26.61
N LEU A 249 23.02 -15.16 -25.79
CA LEU A 249 22.83 -16.15 -24.73
C LEU A 249 22.38 -15.49 -23.44
N SER A 250 21.61 -16.21 -22.63
CA SER A 250 21.05 -15.71 -21.39
C SER A 250 21.01 -16.78 -20.30
N GLN A 251 20.94 -16.29 -19.06
CA GLN A 251 20.78 -17.13 -17.87
C GLN A 251 19.66 -16.57 -16.99
N ARG A 252 18.92 -17.47 -16.36
CA ARG A 252 17.80 -17.14 -15.49
C ARG A 252 18.27 -17.11 -14.05
N PHE A 253 17.82 -16.09 -13.33
CA PHE A 253 18.03 -15.88 -11.91
C PHE A 253 16.71 -16.08 -11.17
N GLU A 254 16.79 -16.64 -9.98
CA GLU A 254 15.65 -16.97 -9.12
C GLU A 254 15.89 -16.48 -7.71
N SER A 255 14.89 -15.80 -7.13
CA SER A 255 14.88 -15.40 -5.73
C SER A 255 13.51 -15.61 -5.11
N ASP A 256 13.43 -16.01 -3.84
CA ASP A 256 12.16 -16.10 -3.14
C ASP A 256 11.51 -14.71 -3.04
N PHE A 257 10.21 -14.60 -3.30
CA PHE A 257 9.45 -13.36 -3.19
C PHE A 257 7.95 -13.65 -3.04
N SER A 258 7.37 -13.17 -1.95
CA SER A 258 5.95 -13.34 -1.64
C SER A 258 5.22 -12.01 -1.43
N GLY A 259 5.83 -10.89 -1.84
CA GLY A 259 5.22 -9.56 -1.74
C GLY A 259 4.23 -9.27 -2.87
N ASP A 260 3.61 -8.10 -2.83
CA ASP A 260 2.67 -7.63 -3.84
C ASP A 260 3.42 -7.30 -5.16
N PRO A 261 2.95 -7.79 -6.34
CA PRO A 261 3.52 -7.43 -7.64
C PRO A 261 3.62 -5.91 -7.89
N LEU A 262 2.65 -5.12 -7.40
CA LEU A 262 2.66 -3.67 -7.54
C LEU A 262 3.79 -3.03 -6.73
N ASP A 263 4.12 -3.57 -5.56
CA ASP A 263 5.22 -3.08 -4.75
C ASP A 263 6.56 -3.34 -5.41
N PHE A 264 6.73 -4.50 -6.03
CA PHE A 264 7.89 -4.77 -6.88
C PHE A 264 7.96 -3.84 -8.10
N TYR A 265 6.81 -3.61 -8.76
CA TYR A 265 6.70 -2.64 -9.86
C TYR A 265 7.12 -1.23 -9.44
N ARG A 266 6.67 -0.74 -8.27
CA ARG A 266 7.02 0.58 -7.73
C ARG A 266 8.52 0.71 -7.48
N CYS A 267 9.15 -0.33 -6.94
CA CYS A 267 10.61 -0.36 -6.74
C CYS A 267 11.35 -0.35 -8.09
N LEU A 268 10.88 -1.13 -9.06
CA LEU A 268 11.49 -1.19 -10.39
C LEU A 268 11.37 0.14 -11.13
N ARG A 269 10.20 0.79 -11.05
CA ARG A 269 9.91 2.12 -11.59
C ARG A 269 10.84 3.20 -11.05
N PHE A 270 11.29 3.06 -9.80
CA PHE A 270 12.26 3.96 -9.19
C PHE A 270 13.70 3.66 -9.63
N ILE A 271 14.09 2.38 -9.64
CA ILE A 271 15.47 1.97 -9.97
C ILE A 271 15.79 2.18 -11.45
N ASN A 272 14.87 1.77 -12.33
CA ASN A 272 15.03 1.82 -13.79
C ASN A 272 13.71 2.30 -14.40
N PRO A 273 13.44 3.60 -14.48
CA PRO A 273 12.37 4.09 -15.35
C PRO A 273 12.75 3.81 -16.82
N SER A 274 11.82 3.27 -17.60
CA SER A 274 12.01 3.00 -19.03
C SER A 274 10.78 3.43 -19.87
N PRO A 275 10.90 3.46 -21.21
CA PRO A 275 9.78 3.77 -22.10
C PRO A 275 8.60 2.79 -21.99
N TYR A 276 8.85 1.54 -21.59
CA TYR A 276 7.81 0.52 -21.42
C TYR A 276 7.86 -0.08 -20.02
N MET A 277 6.98 0.40 -19.14
CA MET A 277 6.79 -0.13 -17.80
C MET A 277 5.50 -0.93 -17.76
N PHE A 278 5.52 -2.12 -17.18
CA PHE A 278 4.32 -2.93 -17.06
C PHE A 278 4.22 -3.72 -15.76
N CYS A 279 2.98 -3.88 -15.29
CA CYS A 279 2.58 -4.83 -14.24
C CYS A 279 1.31 -5.52 -14.72
N LEU A 280 1.40 -6.79 -15.09
CA LEU A 280 0.27 -7.63 -15.51
C LEU A 280 0.06 -8.73 -14.47
N LYS A 281 -1.17 -8.90 -14.01
CA LYS A 281 -1.58 -9.99 -13.12
C LYS A 281 -2.44 -10.96 -13.90
N PHE A 282 -2.11 -12.24 -13.82
CA PHE A 282 -2.80 -13.33 -14.52
C PHE A 282 -3.38 -14.31 -13.50
N ASP A 283 -4.44 -13.90 -12.81
CA ASP A 283 -5.08 -14.63 -11.72
C ASP A 283 -4.14 -14.91 -10.54
N ALA A 284 -4.49 -15.90 -9.72
CA ALA A 284 -3.63 -16.49 -8.71
C ALA A 284 -2.42 -17.25 -9.31
N ASP A 285 -2.34 -17.44 -10.63
CA ASP A 285 -1.30 -18.24 -11.28
C ASP A 285 0.08 -17.55 -11.22
N PHE A 286 0.19 -16.34 -11.80
CA PHE A 286 1.43 -15.57 -11.84
C PHE A 286 1.21 -14.09 -12.19
N ALA A 287 2.23 -13.27 -11.97
CA ALA A 287 2.30 -11.89 -12.45
C ALA A 287 3.57 -11.65 -13.26
N LEU A 288 3.50 -10.70 -14.20
CA LEU A 288 4.62 -10.25 -15.02
C LEU A 288 4.87 -8.76 -14.77
N VAL A 289 6.04 -8.43 -14.25
CA VAL A 289 6.42 -7.06 -13.87
C VAL A 289 7.70 -6.67 -14.57
N GLY A 290 7.76 -5.52 -15.24
CA GLY A 290 8.95 -5.15 -16.02
C GLY A 290 9.09 -3.68 -16.36
N SER A 291 10.30 -3.35 -16.82
CA SER A 291 10.77 -2.04 -17.25
C SER A 291 11.64 -2.19 -18.50
N SER A 292 11.00 -2.46 -19.63
CA SER A 292 11.71 -2.73 -20.86
C SER A 292 12.23 -1.43 -21.50
N PRO A 293 13.53 -1.38 -21.85
CA PRO A 293 14.12 -0.22 -22.50
C PRO A 293 13.81 -0.18 -24.02
N GLU A 294 13.35 -1.28 -24.61
CA GLU A 294 13.39 -1.49 -26.05
C GLU A 294 12.00 -1.85 -26.62
N MET A 295 11.61 -1.09 -27.64
CA MET A 295 10.41 -1.36 -28.45
C MET A 295 10.64 -2.62 -29.29
N HIS A 296 9.65 -3.51 -29.32
CA HIS A 296 9.65 -4.60 -30.29
C HIS A 296 9.13 -4.08 -31.63
N VAL A 297 7.89 -3.59 -31.67
CA VAL A 297 7.27 -2.98 -32.85
C VAL A 297 6.06 -2.15 -32.46
N ARG A 298 5.79 -1.10 -33.24
CA ARG A 298 4.58 -0.29 -33.17
C ARG A 298 3.91 -0.19 -34.54
N LEU A 299 2.58 -0.24 -34.54
CA LEU A 299 1.71 0.06 -35.67
C LEU A 299 0.70 1.13 -35.24
N THR A 300 0.68 2.27 -35.94
CA THR A 300 -0.35 3.31 -35.76
C THR A 300 -0.96 3.64 -37.11
N GLY A 301 -2.25 3.31 -37.27
CA GLY A 301 -2.90 3.34 -38.58
C GLY A 301 -2.22 2.33 -39.52
N ASP A 302 -1.59 2.84 -40.56
CA ASP A 302 -0.81 2.06 -41.52
C ASP A 302 0.72 2.20 -41.34
N THR A 303 1.18 2.98 -40.35
CA THR A 303 2.60 3.26 -40.14
C THR A 303 3.21 2.25 -39.17
N VAL A 304 4.17 1.46 -39.68
CA VAL A 304 5.01 0.53 -38.92
C VAL A 304 6.25 1.28 -38.44
N GLU A 305 6.65 1.05 -37.19
CA GLU A 305 7.84 1.62 -36.58
C GLU A 305 8.59 0.55 -35.76
N ILE A 306 9.90 0.45 -35.96
CA ILE A 306 10.84 -0.26 -35.10
C ILE A 306 11.99 0.70 -34.81
N ARG A 307 12.41 0.76 -33.55
CA ARG A 307 13.45 1.67 -33.08
C ARG A 307 14.60 0.88 -32.44
N PRO A 308 15.58 0.39 -33.22
CA PRO A 308 16.70 -0.37 -32.69
C PRO A 308 17.56 0.47 -31.74
N LEU A 309 18.03 -0.14 -30.66
CA LEU A 309 18.97 0.45 -29.71
C LEU A 309 20.25 -0.40 -29.66
N ALA A 310 21.40 0.26 -29.75
CA ALA A 310 22.69 -0.36 -29.51
C ALA A 310 23.66 0.66 -28.88
N GLY A 311 24.75 0.15 -28.33
CA GLY A 311 25.75 0.98 -27.68
C GLY A 311 25.26 1.63 -26.39
N THR A 312 26.11 1.65 -25.37
CA THR A 312 25.77 2.26 -24.08
C THR A 312 26.96 3.04 -23.54
N ARG A 313 26.72 4.27 -23.09
CA ARG A 313 27.65 5.01 -22.23
C ARG A 313 26.92 5.60 -21.03
N PRO A 314 27.59 5.75 -19.88
CA PRO A 314 27.02 6.46 -18.74
C PRO A 314 26.86 7.94 -19.08
N ARG A 315 25.86 8.60 -18.47
CA ARG A 315 25.73 10.06 -18.52
C ARG A 315 26.95 10.73 -17.89
N GLY A 316 27.39 11.84 -18.47
CA GLY A 316 28.49 12.64 -17.95
C GLY A 316 28.08 13.41 -16.68
N ALA A 317 29.00 13.53 -15.72
CA ALA A 317 28.79 14.34 -14.52
C ALA A 317 28.65 15.85 -14.83
N THR A 318 29.09 16.27 -16.03
CA THR A 318 28.96 17.63 -16.55
C THR A 318 28.49 17.56 -18.00
N SER A 319 27.85 18.62 -18.51
CA SER A 319 27.43 18.67 -19.93
C SER A 319 28.59 18.46 -20.90
N ALA A 320 29.77 19.01 -20.59
CA ALA A 320 30.96 18.82 -21.42
C ALA A 320 31.42 17.35 -21.44
N GLN A 321 31.35 16.65 -20.30
CA GLN A 321 31.65 15.21 -20.25
C GLN A 321 30.57 14.39 -20.95
N ASP A 322 29.31 14.78 -20.83
CA ASP A 322 28.17 14.09 -21.46
C ASP A 322 28.29 14.14 -22.99
N GLU A 323 28.63 15.30 -23.56
CA GLU A 323 28.89 15.46 -24.99
C GLU A 323 30.13 14.67 -25.46
N ARG A 324 31.18 14.59 -24.63
CA ARG A 324 32.35 13.75 -24.95
C ARG A 324 31.97 12.27 -24.98
N ASN A 325 31.23 11.79 -23.97
CA ASN A 325 30.77 10.40 -23.93
C ASN A 325 29.90 10.06 -25.15
N ALA A 326 29.03 10.99 -25.56
CA ALA A 326 28.20 10.84 -26.77
C ALA A 326 29.06 10.78 -28.05
N ALA A 327 30.03 11.69 -28.18
CA ALA A 327 30.95 11.70 -29.33
C ALA A 327 31.83 10.45 -29.37
N GLU A 328 32.32 9.96 -28.23
CA GLU A 328 33.09 8.71 -28.12
C GLU A 328 32.25 7.49 -28.50
N LEU A 329 30.98 7.43 -28.05
CA LEU A 329 30.06 6.35 -28.41
C LEU A 329 29.80 6.32 -29.93
N LEU A 330 29.54 7.48 -30.53
CA LEU A 330 29.34 7.59 -31.98
C LEU A 330 30.62 7.37 -32.79
N ALA A 331 31.81 7.52 -32.19
CA ALA A 331 33.08 7.28 -32.86
C ALA A 331 33.55 5.81 -32.75
N ASP A 332 32.97 5.03 -31.83
CA ASP A 332 33.36 3.63 -31.59
C ASP A 332 33.01 2.74 -32.79
N PRO A 333 34.01 2.20 -33.52
CA PRO A 333 33.74 1.42 -34.72
C PRO A 333 33.03 0.10 -34.43
N LYS A 334 33.16 -0.47 -33.23
CA LYS A 334 32.48 -1.71 -32.83
C LYS A 334 31.00 -1.46 -32.66
N GLU A 335 30.65 -0.47 -31.83
CA GLU A 335 29.26 -0.12 -31.49
C GLU A 335 28.47 0.31 -32.74
N ARG A 336 29.11 1.08 -33.64
CA ARG A 336 28.49 1.45 -34.93
C ARG A 336 28.23 0.24 -35.82
N ALA A 337 29.18 -0.69 -35.92
CA ALA A 337 29.03 -1.86 -36.79
C ALA A 337 27.88 -2.76 -36.30
N GLU A 338 27.81 -2.99 -34.99
CA GLU A 338 26.69 -3.70 -34.35
C GLU A 338 25.36 -2.98 -34.61
N HIS A 339 25.33 -1.66 -34.44
CA HIS A 339 24.12 -0.87 -34.66
C HIS A 339 23.63 -0.90 -36.12
N VAL A 340 24.52 -0.79 -37.12
CA VAL A 340 24.15 -0.90 -38.54
C VAL A 340 23.52 -2.26 -38.82
N MET A 341 24.08 -3.34 -38.28
CA MET A 341 23.54 -4.68 -38.45
C MET A 341 22.10 -4.78 -37.90
N LEU A 342 21.83 -4.17 -36.73
CA LEU A 342 20.49 -4.14 -36.15
C LEU A 342 19.50 -3.31 -36.98
N VAL A 343 19.96 -2.18 -37.54
CA VAL A 343 19.16 -1.37 -38.46
C VAL A 343 18.80 -2.16 -39.72
N ASP A 344 19.75 -2.90 -40.30
CA ASP A 344 19.50 -3.71 -41.48
C ASP A 344 18.54 -4.89 -41.19
N LEU A 345 18.63 -5.49 -40.01
CA LEU A 345 17.68 -6.50 -39.58
C LEU A 345 16.28 -5.91 -39.40
N ALA A 346 16.15 -4.74 -38.77
CA ALA A 346 14.87 -4.05 -38.63
C ALA A 346 14.28 -3.68 -40.00
N ARG A 347 15.11 -3.23 -40.96
CA ARG A 347 14.68 -2.98 -42.35
C ARG A 347 14.17 -4.26 -43.02
N ASN A 348 14.84 -5.39 -42.81
CA ASN A 348 14.41 -6.68 -43.34
C ASN A 348 13.04 -7.07 -42.77
N ASP A 349 12.90 -7.03 -41.44
CA ASP A 349 11.68 -7.40 -40.75
C ASP A 349 10.49 -6.52 -41.16
N VAL A 350 10.65 -5.18 -41.15
CA VAL A 350 9.62 -4.23 -41.61
C VAL A 350 9.29 -4.46 -43.10
N GLY A 351 10.29 -4.76 -43.92
CA GLY A 351 10.12 -5.00 -45.37
C GLY A 351 9.27 -6.22 -45.71
N ARG A 352 9.22 -7.25 -44.85
CA ARG A 352 8.40 -8.45 -45.08
C ARG A 352 6.90 -8.13 -45.19
N VAL A 353 6.44 -7.14 -44.42
CA VAL A 353 5.01 -6.78 -44.27
C VAL A 353 4.67 -5.37 -44.76
N SER A 354 5.64 -4.61 -45.27
CA SER A 354 5.40 -3.27 -45.80
C SER A 354 5.19 -3.26 -47.32
N ASP A 355 4.60 -2.19 -47.83
CA ASP A 355 4.54 -1.87 -49.26
C ASP A 355 5.96 -1.62 -49.81
N TYR A 356 6.23 -2.12 -51.02
CA TYR A 356 7.51 -1.91 -51.69
C TYR A 356 7.86 -0.41 -51.80
N GLY A 357 9.11 -0.07 -51.50
CA GLY A 357 9.62 1.30 -51.56
C GLY A 357 9.21 2.21 -50.40
N THR A 358 8.45 1.72 -49.41
CA THR A 358 8.02 2.53 -48.26
C THR A 358 8.92 2.40 -47.04
N VAL A 359 9.77 1.37 -46.98
CA VAL A 359 10.70 1.16 -45.87
C VAL A 359 11.82 2.17 -45.93
N CYS A 360 11.93 3.01 -44.90
CA CYS A 360 12.96 4.04 -44.78
C CYS A 360 13.52 4.12 -43.36
N VAL A 361 14.76 4.58 -43.26
CA VAL A 361 15.41 4.92 -41.99
C VAL A 361 15.25 6.43 -41.81
N THR A 362 14.43 6.85 -40.86
CA THR A 362 14.09 8.28 -40.65
C THR A 362 15.04 8.97 -39.67
N GLU A 363 15.62 8.21 -38.74
CA GLU A 363 16.67 8.64 -37.80
C GLU A 363 17.79 7.60 -37.86
N LEU A 364 19.05 8.02 -38.01
CA LEU A 364 20.19 7.11 -38.15
C LEU A 364 21.33 7.53 -37.21
N MET A 365 21.68 6.62 -36.30
CA MET A 365 22.73 6.78 -35.29
C MET A 365 22.62 8.06 -34.44
N ASP A 366 21.41 8.42 -34.02
CA ASP A 366 21.21 9.53 -33.09
C ASP A 366 21.50 9.10 -31.65
N ILE A 367 21.85 10.07 -30.78
CA ILE A 367 22.08 9.81 -29.35
C ILE A 367 20.82 10.13 -28.56
N GLU A 368 20.21 9.10 -27.98
CA GLU A 368 19.09 9.24 -27.06
C GLU A 368 19.62 9.16 -25.62
N ARG A 369 19.31 10.18 -24.82
CA ARG A 369 19.80 10.34 -23.44
C ARG A 369 18.73 9.94 -22.45
N TYR A 370 19.03 8.95 -21.64
CA TYR A 370 18.21 8.44 -20.54
C TYR A 370 18.71 9.03 -19.22
N SER A 371 18.03 8.71 -18.11
CA SER A 371 18.37 9.24 -16.78
C SER A 371 19.80 8.91 -16.33
N HIS A 372 20.31 7.71 -16.66
CA HIS A 372 21.62 7.24 -16.21
C HIS A 372 22.57 6.83 -17.35
N VAL A 373 22.04 6.59 -18.54
CA VAL A 373 22.81 6.14 -19.71
C VAL A 373 22.40 6.89 -20.97
N MET A 374 23.16 6.71 -22.05
CA MET A 374 22.80 7.12 -23.41
C MET A 374 23.00 5.96 -24.37
N HIS A 375 22.19 5.91 -25.43
CA HIS A 375 22.18 4.86 -26.43
C HIS A 375 22.27 5.44 -27.85
N ILE A 376 22.87 4.68 -28.77
CA ILE A 376 22.72 4.92 -30.21
C ILE A 376 21.34 4.39 -30.60
N VAL A 377 20.53 5.25 -31.22
CA VAL A 377 19.18 4.91 -31.67
C VAL A 377 19.04 5.16 -33.16
N SER A 378 18.16 4.40 -33.79
CA SER A 378 17.71 4.66 -35.15
C SER A 378 16.24 4.33 -35.27
N ASN A 379 15.57 4.93 -36.24
CA ASN A 379 14.16 4.70 -36.46
C ASN A 379 13.94 4.15 -37.87
N VAL A 380 13.32 2.97 -37.95
CA VAL A 380 12.98 2.30 -39.19
C VAL A 380 11.47 2.29 -39.31
N THR A 381 10.97 2.90 -40.38
CA THR A 381 9.54 3.01 -40.64
C THR A 381 9.15 2.38 -41.97
N GLY A 382 7.90 1.94 -42.09
CA GLY A 382 7.32 1.45 -43.33
C GLY A 382 5.81 1.62 -43.34
N ARG A 383 5.18 1.53 -44.51
CA ARG A 383 3.72 1.50 -44.61
C ARG A 383 3.26 0.05 -44.70
N LEU A 384 2.42 -0.39 -43.76
CA LEU A 384 1.86 -1.73 -43.71
C LEU A 384 1.15 -2.05 -45.04
N ARG A 385 1.45 -3.23 -45.59
CA ARG A 385 0.88 -3.68 -46.87
C ARG A 385 -0.64 -3.83 -46.75
N THR A 386 -1.34 -3.45 -47.81
CA THR A 386 -2.79 -3.68 -47.91
C THR A 386 -3.12 -5.17 -47.72
N GLY A 387 -4.03 -5.47 -46.80
CA GLY A 387 -4.43 -6.85 -46.45
C GLY A 387 -3.60 -7.49 -45.33
N SER A 388 -2.49 -6.88 -44.92
CA SER A 388 -1.76 -7.27 -43.71
C SER A 388 -2.35 -6.59 -42.47
N THR A 389 -2.17 -7.22 -41.32
CA THR A 389 -2.67 -6.77 -40.03
C THR A 389 -1.53 -6.61 -39.02
N GLY A 390 -1.82 -6.01 -37.87
CA GLY A 390 -0.86 -5.94 -36.76
C GLY A 390 -0.36 -7.32 -36.29
N PHE A 391 -1.16 -8.37 -36.46
CA PHE A 391 -0.74 -9.75 -36.16
C PHE A 391 0.34 -10.24 -37.12
N ASP A 392 0.19 -9.97 -38.42
CA ASP A 392 1.19 -10.34 -39.44
C ASP A 392 2.51 -9.59 -39.20
N LEU A 393 2.41 -8.32 -38.79
CA LEU A 393 3.56 -7.52 -38.40
C LEU A 393 4.32 -8.14 -37.23
N VAL A 394 3.63 -8.46 -36.14
CA VAL A 394 4.26 -9.10 -34.97
C VAL A 394 4.93 -10.42 -35.37
N LYS A 395 4.29 -11.28 -36.16
CA LYS A 395 4.92 -12.53 -36.63
C LYS A 395 6.17 -12.29 -37.47
N ALA A 396 6.18 -11.25 -38.31
CA ALA A 396 7.31 -10.96 -39.17
C ALA A 396 8.53 -10.44 -38.41
N THR A 397 8.31 -9.71 -37.32
CA THR A 397 9.36 -9.06 -36.52
C THR A 397 9.81 -9.93 -35.34
N PHE A 398 9.00 -10.89 -34.90
CA PHE A 398 9.23 -11.67 -33.69
C PHE A 398 10.22 -12.85 -33.84
N PRO A 399 11.02 -13.16 -32.81
CA PRO A 399 11.45 -12.25 -31.75
C PRO A 399 12.44 -11.21 -32.31
N ALA A 400 12.70 -10.17 -31.53
CA ALA A 400 13.66 -9.14 -31.92
C ALA A 400 15.08 -9.71 -32.08
N GLY A 401 15.85 -9.13 -33.02
CA GLY A 401 17.23 -9.53 -33.28
C GLY A 401 18.19 -9.30 -32.12
N THR A 402 17.98 -8.22 -31.37
CA THR A 402 18.77 -7.81 -30.20
C THR A 402 18.76 -8.81 -29.05
N VAL A 403 17.83 -9.77 -29.07
CA VAL A 403 17.68 -10.81 -28.06
C VAL A 403 17.77 -12.23 -28.61
N SER A 404 18.00 -12.37 -29.92
CA SER A 404 18.16 -13.66 -30.60
C SER A 404 19.53 -13.76 -31.25
N GLY A 405 19.73 -13.05 -32.37
CA GLY A 405 20.99 -13.00 -33.11
C GLY A 405 20.79 -12.91 -34.62
N ALA A 406 21.86 -13.12 -35.37
CA ALA A 406 21.87 -13.01 -36.83
C ALA A 406 22.74 -14.11 -37.46
N PRO A 407 22.26 -14.87 -38.46
CA PRO A 407 20.87 -14.94 -38.93
C PRO A 407 19.89 -15.47 -37.87
N LYS A 408 18.70 -14.84 -37.77
CA LYS A 408 17.72 -15.01 -36.67
C LYS A 408 17.39 -16.48 -36.37
N ILE A 409 16.94 -17.24 -37.38
CA ILE A 409 16.52 -18.65 -37.20
C ILE A 409 17.66 -19.53 -36.68
N ARG A 410 18.87 -19.40 -37.25
CA ARG A 410 20.02 -20.22 -36.85
C ARG A 410 20.49 -19.88 -35.44
N ALA A 411 20.51 -18.59 -35.08
CA ALA A 411 20.83 -18.15 -33.72
C ALA A 411 19.85 -18.74 -32.69
N MET A 412 18.54 -18.77 -32.99
CA MET A 412 17.54 -19.34 -32.07
C MET A 412 17.66 -20.86 -31.90
N GLN A 413 18.06 -21.60 -32.93
CA GLN A 413 18.40 -23.03 -32.80
C GLN A 413 19.55 -23.24 -31.82
N ILE A 414 20.60 -22.42 -31.93
CA ILE A 414 21.77 -22.45 -31.05
C ILE A 414 21.37 -22.04 -29.61
N ILE A 415 20.50 -21.05 -29.43
CA ILE A 415 19.97 -20.68 -28.11
C ILE A 415 19.27 -21.87 -27.46
N SER A 416 18.37 -22.55 -28.19
CA SER A 416 17.67 -23.72 -27.65
C SER A 416 18.63 -24.85 -27.26
N GLU A 417 19.69 -25.08 -28.05
CA GLU A 417 20.73 -26.07 -27.75
C GLU A 417 21.55 -25.70 -26.51
N LEU A 418 22.03 -24.46 -26.43
CA LEU A 418 23.01 -24.04 -25.42
C LEU A 418 22.38 -23.64 -24.08
N GLU A 419 21.17 -23.06 -24.08
CA GLU A 419 20.45 -22.73 -22.83
C GLU A 419 19.74 -23.97 -22.26
N GLY A 420 19.16 -24.80 -23.14
CA GLY A 420 18.47 -26.04 -22.76
C GLY A 420 17.25 -25.85 -21.85
N THR A 421 16.75 -24.62 -21.69
CA THR A 421 15.51 -24.31 -20.96
C THR A 421 14.71 -23.25 -21.70
N ARG A 422 13.39 -23.30 -21.58
CA ARG A 422 12.49 -22.29 -22.14
C ARG A 422 12.74 -20.92 -21.50
N ARG A 423 12.65 -19.86 -22.31
CA ARG A 423 12.76 -18.45 -21.91
C ARG A 423 11.42 -17.89 -21.39
N GLY A 424 10.29 -18.39 -21.87
CA GLY A 424 8.98 -17.89 -21.50
C GLY A 424 8.81 -16.42 -21.89
N CYS A 425 8.50 -15.54 -20.94
CA CYS A 425 8.31 -14.12 -21.23
C CYS A 425 9.62 -13.38 -21.62
N TYR A 426 10.79 -13.89 -21.22
CA TYR A 426 12.07 -13.25 -21.57
C TYR A 426 12.31 -13.31 -23.07
N ALA A 427 12.72 -12.21 -23.68
CA ALA A 427 12.87 -12.05 -25.13
C ALA A 427 11.55 -12.25 -25.94
N GLY A 428 10.41 -12.38 -25.25
CA GLY A 428 9.09 -12.34 -25.84
C GLY A 428 8.63 -10.90 -26.15
N ALA A 429 7.34 -10.72 -26.41
CA ALA A 429 6.72 -9.42 -26.69
C ALA A 429 5.59 -9.14 -25.69
N ILE A 430 5.62 -7.98 -25.04
CA ILE A 430 4.60 -7.54 -24.08
C ILE A 430 3.95 -6.27 -24.64
N GLY A 431 2.62 -6.24 -24.72
CA GLY A 431 1.93 -5.12 -25.33
C GLY A 431 0.44 -5.37 -25.58
N TYR A 432 -0.08 -4.75 -26.62
CA TYR A 432 -1.49 -4.86 -26.99
C TYR A 432 -1.74 -4.94 -28.49
N PHE A 433 -2.89 -5.53 -28.84
CA PHE A 433 -3.57 -5.38 -30.13
C PHE A 433 -4.87 -4.60 -29.90
N GLY A 434 -4.95 -3.37 -30.43
CA GLY A 434 -6.12 -2.51 -30.31
C GLY A 434 -7.28 -2.99 -31.19
N PHE A 435 -8.52 -2.70 -30.78
CA PHE A 435 -9.67 -2.97 -31.64
C PHE A 435 -9.68 -2.15 -32.95
N ASP A 436 -8.91 -1.07 -33.00
CA ASP A 436 -8.67 -0.23 -34.18
C ASP A 436 -7.53 -0.75 -35.08
N GLY A 437 -6.93 -1.89 -34.73
CA GLY A 437 -5.83 -2.51 -35.48
C GLY A 437 -4.44 -2.02 -35.08
N ASN A 438 -4.33 -1.02 -34.21
CA ASN A 438 -3.04 -0.53 -33.72
C ASN A 438 -2.33 -1.57 -32.85
N VAL A 439 -1.00 -1.56 -32.86
CA VAL A 439 -0.15 -2.44 -32.05
C VAL A 439 0.93 -1.60 -31.39
N ASP A 440 1.22 -1.88 -30.12
CA ASP A 440 2.40 -1.35 -29.46
C ASP A 440 2.93 -2.44 -28.52
N SER A 441 4.18 -2.85 -28.72
CA SER A 441 4.81 -3.90 -27.94
C SER A 441 6.27 -3.60 -27.66
N CYS A 442 6.73 -4.05 -26.50
CA CYS A 442 8.12 -4.02 -26.10
C CYS A 442 8.68 -5.44 -26.00
N ILE A 443 10.01 -5.55 -26.04
CA ILE A 443 10.68 -6.83 -25.82
C ILE A 443 10.63 -7.17 -24.33
N GLY A 444 10.46 -8.44 -23.99
CA GLY A 444 10.52 -8.96 -22.61
C GLY A 444 11.92 -8.90 -22.00
N LEU A 445 12.37 -7.69 -21.68
CA LEU A 445 13.65 -7.38 -21.04
C LEU A 445 13.41 -6.68 -19.70
N ARG A 446 14.37 -6.83 -18.77
CA ARG A 446 14.31 -6.25 -17.43
C ARG A 446 12.94 -6.48 -16.77
N CYS A 447 12.45 -7.70 -16.88
CA CYS A 447 11.17 -8.14 -16.35
C CYS A 447 11.33 -9.39 -15.48
N ALA A 448 10.41 -9.58 -14.55
CA ALA A 448 10.33 -10.75 -13.71
C ALA A 448 8.94 -11.40 -13.79
N VAL A 449 8.95 -12.71 -13.78
CA VAL A 449 7.77 -13.54 -13.55
C VAL A 449 7.70 -13.81 -12.04
N LEU A 450 6.58 -13.45 -11.43
CA LEU A 450 6.29 -13.71 -10.02
C LEU A 450 5.31 -14.89 -9.95
N LYS A 451 5.79 -16.05 -9.50
CA LYS A 451 5.02 -17.30 -9.48
C LYS A 451 5.44 -18.14 -8.29
N ASN A 452 4.48 -18.77 -7.61
CA ASN A 452 4.73 -19.73 -6.53
C ASN A 452 5.67 -19.24 -5.40
N GLY A 453 5.56 -17.96 -5.02
CA GLY A 453 6.40 -17.38 -3.97
C GLY A 453 7.85 -17.11 -4.40
N LYS A 454 8.10 -17.05 -5.71
CA LYS A 454 9.41 -16.80 -6.31
C LYS A 454 9.32 -15.73 -7.39
N ALA A 455 10.42 -15.01 -7.57
CA ALA A 455 10.64 -14.08 -8.66
C ALA A 455 11.73 -14.65 -9.59
N TYR A 456 11.39 -14.80 -10.86
CA TYR A 456 12.28 -15.27 -11.92
C TYR A 456 12.57 -14.13 -12.88
N PHE A 457 13.82 -13.80 -13.10
CA PHE A 457 14.24 -12.77 -14.06
C PHE A 457 15.45 -13.26 -14.83
N GLN A 458 15.56 -12.85 -16.09
CA GLN A 458 16.56 -13.38 -17.00
C GLN A 458 17.32 -12.24 -17.67
N ALA A 459 18.61 -12.46 -17.90
CA ALA A 459 19.48 -11.48 -18.51
C ALA A 459 20.50 -12.19 -19.41
N GLY A 460 20.88 -11.53 -20.50
CA GLY A 460 21.76 -12.08 -21.51
C GLY A 460 22.82 -11.11 -22.03
N ALA A 461 23.69 -11.65 -22.85
CA ALA A 461 24.82 -10.98 -23.47
C ALA A 461 24.92 -11.38 -24.95
N GLY A 462 25.24 -10.42 -25.81
CA GLY A 462 25.42 -10.63 -27.23
C GLY A 462 26.81 -11.20 -27.51
N ILE A 463 26.87 -12.40 -28.07
CA ILE A 463 28.12 -13.10 -28.35
C ILE A 463 28.53 -12.88 -29.79
N VAL A 464 29.71 -12.31 -29.96
CA VAL A 464 30.39 -12.07 -31.24
C VAL A 464 31.76 -12.78 -31.26
N ALA A 465 32.44 -12.76 -32.40
CA ALA A 465 33.69 -13.52 -32.59
C ALA A 465 34.80 -13.16 -31.57
N ASP A 466 34.86 -11.89 -31.15
CA ASP A 466 35.82 -11.31 -30.21
C ASP A 466 35.36 -11.33 -28.75
N SER A 467 34.15 -11.85 -28.45
CA SER A 467 33.61 -11.89 -27.09
C SER A 467 34.53 -12.65 -26.11
N ASN A 468 34.67 -12.09 -24.91
CA ASN A 468 35.41 -12.71 -23.81
C ASN A 468 34.44 -13.42 -22.84
N PRO A 469 34.52 -14.75 -22.65
CA PRO A 469 33.56 -15.48 -21.82
C PRO A 469 33.37 -14.94 -20.39
N GLN A 470 34.43 -14.43 -19.77
CA GLN A 470 34.35 -13.86 -18.44
C GLN A 470 33.53 -12.57 -18.46
N SER A 471 33.84 -11.67 -19.39
CA SER A 471 33.15 -10.39 -19.54
C SER A 471 31.67 -10.56 -19.88
N GLU A 472 31.32 -11.48 -20.77
CA GLU A 472 29.91 -11.75 -21.14
C GLU A 472 29.10 -12.32 -19.97
N TYR A 473 29.73 -13.20 -19.17
CA TYR A 473 29.13 -13.68 -17.93
C TYR A 473 28.88 -12.52 -16.96
N GLU A 474 29.88 -11.67 -16.72
CA GLU A 474 29.77 -10.52 -15.83
C GLU A 474 28.71 -9.51 -16.31
N GLU A 475 28.60 -9.28 -17.62
CA GLU A 475 27.59 -8.42 -18.21
C GLU A 475 26.17 -8.91 -17.91
N SER A 476 25.91 -10.21 -18.13
CA SER A 476 24.58 -10.78 -17.84
C SER A 476 24.22 -10.68 -16.34
N VAL A 477 25.19 -10.88 -15.43
CA VAL A 477 25.02 -10.68 -13.99
C VAL A 477 24.78 -9.20 -13.64
N ASN A 478 25.51 -8.28 -14.28
CA ASN A 478 25.35 -6.84 -14.08
C ASN A 478 23.95 -6.36 -14.54
N LYS A 479 23.47 -6.83 -15.70
CA LYS A 479 22.10 -6.54 -16.20
C LYS A 479 21.02 -7.06 -15.24
N ALA A 480 21.26 -8.21 -14.59
CA ALA A 480 20.35 -8.79 -13.61
C ALA A 480 20.35 -8.04 -12.25
N ARG A 481 21.43 -7.32 -11.91
CA ARG A 481 21.59 -6.64 -10.61
C ARG A 481 20.49 -5.61 -10.33
N ALA A 482 20.04 -4.88 -11.35
CA ALA A 482 19.01 -3.86 -11.15
C ALA A 482 17.65 -4.48 -10.74
N MET A 483 17.31 -5.65 -11.31
CA MET A 483 16.13 -6.43 -10.91
C MET A 483 16.28 -6.94 -9.48
N ALA A 484 17.44 -7.49 -9.13
CA ALA A 484 17.73 -7.97 -7.78
C ALA A 484 17.61 -6.85 -6.73
N LYS A 485 18.11 -5.65 -7.05
CA LYS A 485 18.02 -4.46 -6.20
C LYS A 485 16.58 -4.02 -5.97
N ALA A 486 15.78 -3.92 -7.04
CA ALA A 486 14.35 -3.61 -6.93
C ALA A 486 13.61 -4.66 -6.10
N LEU A 487 13.98 -5.94 -6.24
CA LEU A 487 13.37 -7.02 -5.48
C LEU A 487 13.74 -6.97 -4.00
N ALA A 488 14.99 -6.64 -3.67
CA ALA A 488 15.44 -6.46 -2.29
C ALA A 488 14.71 -5.30 -1.61
N MET A 489 14.49 -4.18 -2.29
CA MET A 489 13.64 -3.09 -1.79
C MET A 489 12.22 -3.58 -1.53
N ALA A 490 11.64 -4.30 -2.49
CA ALA A 490 10.27 -4.78 -2.39
C ALA A 490 10.09 -5.79 -1.23
N LYS A 491 11.12 -6.58 -0.89
CA LYS A 491 11.11 -7.49 0.27
C LYS A 491 11.10 -6.76 1.61
N GLN A 492 11.62 -5.54 1.68
CA GLN A 492 11.61 -4.74 2.90
C GLN A 492 10.26 -4.07 3.14
N ILE A 493 9.44 -3.95 2.09
CA ILE A 493 8.05 -3.56 2.23
C ILE A 493 7.36 -4.70 2.95
N ARG A 494 7.13 -4.52 4.25
CA ARG A 494 6.34 -5.47 5.02
C ARG A 494 4.97 -5.51 4.37
N PRO A 495 4.49 -6.66 3.88
CA PRO A 495 3.09 -6.76 3.53
C PRO A 495 2.29 -6.36 4.77
N PRO A 496 1.15 -5.66 4.63
CA PRO A 496 0.14 -5.76 5.68
C PRO A 496 -0.04 -7.26 5.92
N THR A 497 0.10 -7.70 7.17
CA THR A 497 0.22 -9.12 7.52
C THR A 497 -0.95 -9.91 6.92
N VAL A 498 -0.72 -10.61 5.81
CA VAL A 498 -1.70 -11.45 5.12
C VAL A 498 -1.07 -12.82 4.94
N LYS A 499 -1.59 -13.83 5.64
CA LYS A 499 -1.38 -15.25 5.32
C LYS A 499 -2.42 -15.69 4.28
N ARG A 500 -1.99 -16.49 3.30
CA ARG A 500 -2.80 -17.07 2.21
C ARG A 500 -3.96 -17.93 2.76
N GLY A 501 -5.14 -17.84 2.15
CA GLY A 501 -6.05 -19.00 2.03
C GLY A 501 -7.53 -18.83 2.40
N CYS A 502 -8.00 -17.66 2.83
CA CYS A 502 -9.43 -17.39 3.04
C CYS A 502 -9.75 -15.97 2.55
N SER A 503 -10.99 -15.65 2.20
CA SER A 503 -11.35 -14.24 1.89
C SER A 503 -11.03 -13.35 3.11
N ALA A 504 -10.69 -12.06 2.94
CA ALA A 504 -10.39 -11.18 4.09
C ALA A 504 -11.56 -11.09 5.10
N SER A 505 -12.78 -11.35 4.62
CA SER A 505 -13.99 -11.55 5.41
C SER A 505 -13.98 -12.86 6.23
N GLU A 506 -13.56 -13.98 5.65
CA GLU A 506 -13.45 -15.28 6.32
C GLU A 506 -12.19 -15.39 7.20
N ILE A 507 -11.11 -14.67 6.87
CA ILE A 507 -9.87 -14.62 7.67
C ILE A 507 -10.12 -13.89 8.98
N GLY A 508 -10.73 -12.69 8.94
CA GLY A 508 -11.03 -11.94 10.16
C GLY A 508 -11.94 -12.73 11.11
N ASP A 509 -12.86 -13.50 10.53
CA ASP A 509 -13.77 -14.41 11.24
C ASP A 509 -13.04 -15.62 11.86
N PHE A 510 -12.19 -16.27 11.06
CA PHE A 510 -11.38 -17.42 11.48
C PHE A 510 -10.34 -17.05 12.54
N GLU A 511 -9.62 -15.95 12.35
CA GLU A 511 -8.59 -15.47 13.29
C GLU A 511 -9.20 -15.03 14.62
N LEU A 512 -10.34 -14.32 14.62
CA LEU A 512 -11.03 -13.97 15.87
C LEU A 512 -11.43 -15.23 16.64
N ARG A 513 -11.94 -16.23 15.93
CA ARG A 513 -12.36 -17.52 16.51
C ARG A 513 -11.17 -18.29 17.08
N GLU A 514 -10.05 -18.35 16.36
CA GLU A 514 -8.84 -19.03 16.82
C GLU A 514 -8.27 -18.38 18.08
N LEU A 515 -8.12 -17.05 18.08
CA LEU A 515 -7.65 -16.29 19.25
C LEU A 515 -8.61 -16.47 20.44
N THR A 516 -9.91 -16.45 20.20
CA THR A 516 -10.93 -16.69 21.24
C THR A 516 -10.81 -18.09 21.84
N LEU A 517 -10.61 -19.13 21.02
CA LEU A 517 -10.44 -20.51 21.51
C LEU A 517 -9.18 -20.68 22.37
N ARG A 518 -8.08 -20.00 22.02
CA ARG A 518 -6.86 -19.99 22.83
C ARG A 518 -7.08 -19.30 24.18
N LEU A 519 -7.76 -18.15 24.18
CA LEU A 519 -8.13 -17.45 25.41
C LEU A 519 -9.02 -18.32 26.32
N MET A 520 -9.98 -19.06 25.75
CA MET A 520 -10.83 -20.01 26.49
C MET A 520 -10.03 -21.16 27.12
N ARG A 521 -8.86 -21.51 26.57
CA ARG A 521 -7.93 -22.49 27.14
C ARG A 521 -6.99 -21.90 28.19
N GLY A 522 -7.09 -20.60 28.47
CA GLY A 522 -6.22 -19.89 29.39
C GLY A 522 -4.86 -19.50 28.80
N GLU A 523 -4.68 -19.59 27.48
CA GLU A 523 -3.44 -19.18 26.82
C GLU A 523 -3.33 -17.65 26.75
N ASN A 524 -2.12 -17.13 26.95
CA ASN A 524 -1.83 -15.70 26.80
C ASN A 524 -1.52 -15.38 25.33
N LEU A 525 -2.01 -14.23 24.87
CA LEU A 525 -1.59 -13.65 23.60
C LEU A 525 -0.30 -12.84 23.82
N SER A 526 0.64 -12.92 22.88
CA SER A 526 1.75 -11.99 22.80
C SER A 526 1.25 -10.56 22.50
N ARG A 527 2.09 -9.55 22.74
CA ARG A 527 1.76 -8.14 22.45
C ARG A 527 1.28 -7.94 21.01
N VAL A 528 1.93 -8.60 20.04
CA VAL A 528 1.55 -8.51 18.61
C VAL A 528 0.20 -9.19 18.36
N GLU A 529 -0.01 -10.39 18.90
CA GLU A 529 -1.29 -11.10 18.77
C GLU A 529 -2.44 -10.35 19.43
N ALA A 530 -2.19 -9.65 20.54
CA ALA A 530 -3.18 -8.82 21.19
C ALA A 530 -3.54 -7.56 20.39
N GLY A 531 -2.57 -6.98 19.65
CA GLY A 531 -2.85 -5.96 18.64
C GLY A 531 -3.76 -6.48 17.54
N ASN A 532 -3.43 -7.65 16.97
CA ASN A 532 -4.26 -8.31 15.95
C ASN A 532 -5.64 -8.69 16.49
N PHE A 533 -5.75 -9.10 17.76
CA PHE A 533 -7.03 -9.39 18.39
C PHE A 533 -7.98 -8.19 18.33
N LEU A 534 -7.47 -6.97 18.55
CA LEU A 534 -8.26 -5.76 18.34
C LEU A 534 -8.69 -5.59 16.88
N GLU A 535 -7.80 -5.82 15.91
CA GLU A 535 -8.15 -5.77 14.48
C GLU A 535 -9.35 -6.64 14.14
N CYS A 536 -9.29 -7.89 14.61
CA CYS A 536 -10.33 -8.88 14.41
C CYS A 536 -11.66 -8.42 15.05
N LEU A 537 -11.61 -7.83 16.25
CA LEU A 537 -12.82 -7.27 16.90
C LEU A 537 -13.44 -6.11 16.12
N LEU A 538 -12.63 -5.30 15.42
CA LEU A 538 -13.09 -4.13 14.67
C LEU A 538 -13.52 -4.46 13.23
N ASN A 539 -13.10 -5.61 12.69
CA ASN A 539 -13.36 -6.03 11.31
C ASN A 539 -14.87 -6.06 10.99
N PRO A 540 -15.35 -5.40 9.90
CA PRO A 540 -16.75 -5.39 9.40
C PRO A 540 -17.52 -6.72 9.46
N VAL A 541 -16.83 -7.85 9.39
CA VAL A 541 -17.44 -9.18 9.34
C VAL A 541 -17.67 -9.82 10.72
N ALA A 542 -16.95 -9.40 11.77
CA ALA A 542 -17.08 -9.98 13.10
C ALA A 542 -18.48 -9.77 13.70
N THR A 543 -19.20 -10.85 14.02
CA THR A 543 -20.55 -10.74 14.59
C THR A 543 -20.50 -10.28 16.05
N ASP A 544 -21.59 -9.68 16.53
CA ASP A 544 -21.72 -9.25 17.93
C ASP A 544 -21.51 -10.42 18.91
N ALA A 545 -21.94 -11.63 18.54
CA ALA A 545 -21.73 -12.84 19.33
C ALA A 545 -20.25 -13.23 19.44
N GLN A 546 -19.48 -13.09 18.37
CA GLN A 546 -18.04 -13.38 18.38
C GLN A 546 -17.27 -12.33 19.17
N ILE A 547 -17.60 -11.05 19.00
CA ILE A 547 -17.06 -9.96 19.81
C ILE A 547 -17.35 -10.22 21.29
N ALA A 548 -18.59 -10.59 21.62
CA ALA A 548 -18.97 -10.92 23.00
C ALA A 548 -18.18 -12.09 23.58
N ALA A 549 -18.04 -13.19 22.82
CA ALA A 549 -17.29 -14.37 23.23
C ALA A 549 -15.81 -14.06 23.43
N ALA A 550 -15.20 -13.33 22.51
CA ALA A 550 -13.80 -12.91 22.56
C ALA A 550 -13.50 -12.05 23.79
N LEU A 551 -14.30 -11.00 24.02
CA LEU A 551 -14.15 -10.09 25.16
C LEU A 551 -14.36 -10.81 26.50
N THR A 552 -15.36 -11.69 26.58
CA THR A 552 -15.64 -12.46 27.79
C THR A 552 -14.52 -13.45 28.08
N SER A 553 -13.97 -14.11 27.04
CA SER A 553 -12.88 -15.06 27.19
C SER A 553 -11.60 -14.38 27.70
N LEU A 554 -11.25 -13.22 27.14
CA LEU A 554 -10.11 -12.44 27.60
C LEU A 554 -10.30 -11.96 29.05
N ALA A 555 -11.49 -11.46 29.39
CA ALA A 555 -11.80 -10.98 30.74
C ALA A 555 -11.79 -12.11 31.79
N VAL A 556 -12.34 -13.29 31.47
CA VAL A 556 -12.37 -14.47 32.36
C VAL A 556 -10.97 -15.04 32.57
N LYS A 557 -10.14 -15.11 31.52
CA LYS A 557 -8.73 -15.49 31.64
C LYS A 557 -7.98 -14.50 32.55
N GLY A 558 -8.33 -13.22 32.44
CA GLY A 558 -7.57 -12.11 33.00
C GLY A 558 -6.47 -11.68 32.06
N GLU A 559 -6.42 -10.38 31.79
CA GLU A 559 -5.48 -9.81 30.84
C GLU A 559 -4.06 -9.76 31.42
N THR A 560 -3.07 -10.00 30.58
CA THR A 560 -1.66 -9.77 30.89
C THR A 560 -1.26 -8.33 30.56
N SER A 561 -0.11 -7.89 31.05
CA SER A 561 0.42 -6.56 30.69
C SER A 561 0.79 -6.46 29.20
N ASP A 562 1.19 -7.56 28.57
CA ASP A 562 1.43 -7.63 27.13
C ASP A 562 0.15 -7.51 26.30
N GLU A 563 -0.91 -8.19 26.72
CA GLU A 563 -2.22 -8.08 26.06
C GLU A 563 -2.78 -6.66 26.15
N LEU A 564 -2.72 -6.06 27.34
CA LEU A 564 -3.16 -4.68 27.55
C LEU A 564 -2.34 -3.69 26.72
N ALA A 565 -1.00 -3.84 26.70
CA ALA A 565 -0.13 -2.98 25.92
C ALA A 565 -0.38 -3.14 24.41
N GLY A 566 -0.51 -4.37 23.90
CA GLY A 566 -0.74 -4.63 22.49
C GLY A 566 -2.06 -4.06 21.98
N ILE A 567 -3.15 -4.28 22.73
CA ILE A 567 -4.46 -3.72 22.38
C ILE A 567 -4.44 -2.19 22.48
N ALA A 568 -3.84 -1.62 23.54
CA ALA A 568 -3.78 -0.18 23.71
C ALA A 568 -2.93 0.51 22.63
N GLU A 569 -1.82 -0.09 22.21
CA GLU A 569 -0.99 0.37 21.10
C GLU A 569 -1.78 0.39 19.78
N ALA A 570 -2.44 -0.71 19.44
CA ALA A 570 -3.30 -0.80 18.26
C ALA A 570 -4.48 0.18 18.29
N MET A 571 -5.00 0.54 19.48
CA MET A 571 -5.99 1.62 19.64
C MET A 571 -5.36 3.00 19.44
N ARG A 572 -4.18 3.27 20.02
CA ARG A 572 -3.46 4.55 19.88
C ARG A 572 -3.08 4.85 18.43
N ASP A 573 -2.72 3.83 17.66
CA ASP A 573 -2.33 3.99 16.26
C ASP A 573 -3.54 4.28 15.34
N ARG A 574 -4.76 3.96 15.78
CA ARG A 574 -6.02 4.31 15.11
C ARG A 574 -6.64 5.61 15.58
N ALA A 575 -6.18 6.13 16.70
CA ALA A 575 -6.75 7.32 17.28
C ALA A 575 -6.49 8.52 16.34
N LEU A 576 -7.43 9.46 16.29
CA LEU A 576 -7.13 10.77 15.71
C LEU A 576 -5.99 11.39 16.53
N PRO A 577 -4.81 11.63 15.94
CA PRO A 577 -3.66 12.10 16.70
C PRO A 577 -3.91 13.53 17.20
N LEU A 578 -3.50 13.81 18.44
CA LEU A 578 -3.52 15.16 19.01
C LEU A 578 -2.11 15.64 19.30
N ARG A 579 -1.69 16.76 18.70
CA ARG A 579 -0.33 17.28 18.81
C ARG A 579 -0.22 18.34 19.92
N SER A 580 0.82 18.19 20.73
CA SER A 580 1.21 19.15 21.77
C SER A 580 2.60 19.70 21.48
N HIS A 581 2.81 21.01 21.64
CA HIS A 581 4.16 21.57 21.69
C HIS A 581 4.78 21.49 23.09
N HIS A 582 3.98 21.18 24.11
CA HIS A 582 4.45 21.00 25.48
C HIS A 582 5.20 19.68 25.60
N VAL A 583 6.45 19.73 26.06
CA VAL A 583 7.25 18.52 26.36
C VAL A 583 6.81 17.90 27.68
N ARG A 584 6.27 18.70 28.60
CA ARG A 584 5.81 18.26 29.92
C ARG A 584 4.32 18.53 30.08
N PHE A 585 3.51 17.48 30.04
CA PHE A 585 2.07 17.54 30.26
C PHE A 585 1.56 16.18 30.74
N ILE A 586 0.37 16.14 31.33
CA ILE A 586 -0.13 14.96 32.05
C ILE A 586 -1.55 14.58 31.63
N ASP A 587 -1.88 13.30 31.79
CA ASP A 587 -3.26 12.82 31.82
C ASP A 587 -3.62 12.27 33.20
N THR A 588 -4.88 12.46 33.60
CA THR A 588 -5.43 11.91 34.84
C THR A 588 -6.76 11.23 34.52
N ALA A 589 -6.81 9.92 34.72
CA ALA A 589 -7.95 9.12 34.35
C ALA A 589 -8.23 8.02 35.39
N GLY A 590 -9.48 7.95 35.85
CA GLY A 590 -9.98 6.77 36.55
C GLY A 590 -10.50 5.73 35.56
N THR A 591 -10.52 4.48 35.97
CA THR A 591 -11.19 3.39 35.22
C THR A 591 -12.71 3.46 35.33
N GLY A 592 -13.26 4.33 36.20
CA GLY A 592 -14.69 4.64 36.26
C GLY A 592 -15.55 3.48 36.77
N SER A 593 -14.91 2.54 37.46
CA SER A 593 -15.49 1.24 37.86
C SER A 593 -15.49 1.04 39.38
N SER A 594 -15.19 2.08 40.18
CA SER A 594 -15.20 1.95 41.64
C SER A 594 -16.61 1.80 42.22
N ALA A 595 -16.74 0.92 43.21
CA ALA A 595 -17.98 0.71 43.95
C ALA A 595 -18.36 1.93 44.83
N ALA A 596 -17.37 2.76 45.19
CA ALA A 596 -17.53 3.94 46.04
C ALA A 596 -18.43 5.03 45.40
N LYS A 597 -18.59 5.03 44.07
CA LYS A 597 -19.43 5.96 43.29
C LYS A 597 -19.24 7.41 43.78
N THR A 598 -18.09 8.03 43.57
CA THR A 598 -17.83 9.44 43.98
C THR A 598 -18.23 10.45 42.89
N PHE A 599 -18.03 11.75 43.14
CA PHE A 599 -18.07 12.77 42.06
C PHE A 599 -16.84 12.64 41.15
N ASN A 600 -16.83 13.31 40.00
CA ASN A 600 -15.73 13.25 39.02
C ASN A 600 -14.43 13.93 39.52
N ILE A 601 -13.71 13.29 40.43
CA ILE A 601 -12.50 13.78 41.11
C ILE A 601 -11.38 14.09 40.11
N SER A 602 -10.96 13.13 39.27
CA SER A 602 -9.93 13.37 38.25
C SER A 602 -10.30 14.46 37.23
N THR A 603 -11.59 14.74 37.00
CA THR A 603 -12.02 15.88 36.16
C THR A 603 -11.80 17.20 36.89
N ALA A 604 -12.12 17.28 38.18
CA ALA A 604 -11.84 18.46 38.99
C ALA A 604 -10.33 18.69 39.16
N ALA A 605 -9.57 17.61 39.40
CA ALA A 605 -8.11 17.65 39.55
C ALA A 605 -7.41 18.17 38.29
N ALA A 606 -7.88 17.81 37.09
CA ALA A 606 -7.34 18.31 35.83
C ALA A 606 -7.29 19.86 35.78
N PHE A 607 -8.36 20.54 36.21
CA PHE A 607 -8.37 22.01 36.25
C PHE A 607 -7.41 22.58 37.31
N VAL A 608 -7.28 21.91 38.45
CA VAL A 608 -6.35 22.33 39.52
C VAL A 608 -4.89 22.15 39.09
N ILE A 609 -4.58 21.06 38.40
CA ILE A 609 -3.25 20.77 37.84
C ILE A 609 -2.90 21.83 36.79
N ALA A 610 -3.80 22.10 35.84
CA ALA A 610 -3.61 23.14 34.82
C ALA A 610 -3.46 24.54 35.45
N GLY A 611 -4.24 24.87 36.48
CA GLY A 611 -4.12 26.15 37.20
C GLY A 611 -2.84 26.27 38.05
N ALA A 612 -2.15 25.15 38.31
CA ALA A 612 -0.84 25.12 38.94
C ALA A 612 0.31 25.14 37.92
N GLY A 613 0.01 25.27 36.62
CA GLY A 613 1.00 25.45 35.55
C GLY A 613 1.52 24.17 34.90
N LEU A 614 0.83 23.04 35.08
CA LEU A 614 1.14 21.80 34.35
C LEU A 614 0.05 21.53 33.31
N PRO A 615 0.36 21.55 32.00
CA PRO A 615 -0.65 21.29 30.98
C PRO A 615 -1.30 19.91 31.11
N VAL A 616 -2.61 19.84 30.86
CA VAL A 616 -3.40 18.61 31.05
C VAL A 616 -4.11 18.19 29.76
N ALA A 617 -3.78 17.00 29.26
CA ALA A 617 -4.44 16.39 28.11
C ALA A 617 -5.41 15.30 28.59
N LYS A 618 -6.57 15.70 29.10
CA LYS A 618 -7.50 14.77 29.75
C LYS A 618 -8.22 13.90 28.71
N HIS A 619 -8.08 12.58 28.81
CA HIS A 619 -8.85 11.63 28.01
C HIS A 619 -10.03 11.07 28.80
N GLY A 620 -11.20 10.92 28.18
CA GLY A 620 -12.36 10.37 28.88
C GLY A 620 -13.59 10.12 28.02
N SER A 621 -14.59 9.47 28.61
CA SER A 621 -15.84 9.11 27.94
C SER A 621 -17.07 9.48 28.78
N ARG A 622 -18.26 9.18 28.24
CA ARG A 622 -19.52 9.15 28.98
C ARG A 622 -19.55 7.94 29.90
N ALA A 623 -20.46 7.97 30.87
CA ALA A 623 -20.70 6.84 31.76
C ALA A 623 -20.99 5.54 30.98
N ALA A 624 -20.24 4.48 31.27
CA ALA A 624 -20.52 3.12 30.83
C ALA A 624 -21.01 2.23 31.99
N THR A 625 -20.41 2.37 33.17
CA THR A 625 -20.69 1.60 34.40
C THR A 625 -20.98 2.48 35.62
N SER A 626 -20.71 3.78 35.54
CA SER A 626 -20.97 4.76 36.60
C SER A 626 -22.26 5.55 36.34
N ARG A 627 -22.71 6.39 37.28
CA ARG A 627 -23.86 7.29 37.07
C ARG A 627 -23.52 8.52 36.22
N CYS A 628 -22.24 8.87 36.12
CA CYS A 628 -21.81 10.11 35.47
C CYS A 628 -20.33 10.01 35.02
N GLY A 629 -20.08 10.13 33.71
CA GLY A 629 -18.73 10.13 33.15
C GLY A 629 -18.15 11.53 33.00
N SER A 630 -16.85 11.61 32.72
CA SER A 630 -16.12 12.87 32.53
C SER A 630 -16.75 13.78 31.47
N ALA A 631 -17.22 13.21 30.34
CA ALA A 631 -17.87 13.98 29.29
C ALA A 631 -19.23 14.54 29.74
N ASP A 632 -19.99 13.80 30.54
CA ASP A 632 -21.31 14.22 31.03
C ASP A 632 -21.17 15.43 31.98
N VAL A 633 -20.17 15.40 32.87
CA VAL A 633 -19.87 16.53 33.77
C VAL A 633 -19.33 17.73 33.01
N LEU A 634 -18.42 17.53 32.04
CA LEU A 634 -17.85 18.63 31.26
C LEU A 634 -18.92 19.35 30.44
N GLN A 635 -19.88 18.62 29.87
CA GLN A 635 -21.06 19.22 29.23
C GLN A 635 -21.90 20.04 30.21
N ALA A 636 -22.18 19.50 31.41
CA ALA A 636 -22.88 20.25 32.46
C ALA A 636 -22.09 21.47 32.98
N LEU A 637 -20.76 21.45 32.86
CA LEU A 637 -19.87 22.58 33.13
C LEU A 637 -19.88 23.63 32.00
N GLY A 638 -20.42 23.32 30.82
CA GLY A 638 -20.54 24.20 29.66
C GLY A 638 -19.51 23.94 28.56
N VAL A 639 -18.68 22.91 28.68
CA VAL A 639 -17.65 22.57 27.68
C VAL A 639 -18.29 21.84 26.51
N ASN A 640 -18.00 22.29 25.28
CA ASN A 640 -18.39 21.56 24.08
C ASN A 640 -17.43 20.37 23.86
N THR A 641 -17.82 19.20 24.34
CA THR A 641 -17.02 17.97 24.20
C THR A 641 -17.00 17.41 22.77
N ALA A 642 -17.73 18.02 21.84
CA ALA A 642 -17.75 17.65 20.43
C ALA A 642 -16.98 18.65 19.54
N ALA A 643 -16.11 19.47 20.14
CA ALA A 643 -15.25 20.38 19.40
C ALA A 643 -14.35 19.64 18.39
N PRO A 644 -14.07 20.24 17.21
CA PRO A 644 -13.11 19.69 16.24
C PRO A 644 -11.72 19.49 16.84
N VAL A 645 -10.94 18.56 16.27
CA VAL A 645 -9.60 18.20 16.78
C VAL A 645 -8.68 19.42 16.87
N GLU A 646 -8.76 20.32 15.90
CA GLU A 646 -7.97 21.55 15.84
C GLU A 646 -8.27 22.47 17.03
N THR A 647 -9.53 22.53 17.45
CA THR A 647 -9.94 23.28 18.65
C THR A 647 -9.44 22.60 19.92
N VAL A 648 -9.47 21.26 19.99
CA VAL A 648 -8.93 20.52 21.14
C VAL A 648 -7.40 20.68 21.24
N GLU A 649 -6.70 20.70 20.11
CA GLU A 649 -5.27 21.01 20.02
C GLU A 649 -4.96 22.42 20.51
N ARG A 650 -5.72 23.44 20.08
CA ARG A 650 -5.57 24.81 20.60
C ARG A 650 -5.84 24.89 22.10
N CYS A 651 -6.85 24.19 22.61
CA CYS A 651 -7.11 24.12 24.05
C CYS A 651 -5.88 23.64 24.83
N LEU A 652 -5.21 22.58 24.36
CA LEU A 652 -4.01 22.07 25.02
C LEU A 652 -2.84 23.05 24.92
N ASN A 653 -2.61 23.58 23.71
CA ASN A 653 -1.42 24.35 23.39
C ASN A 653 -1.49 25.78 23.95
N GLU A 654 -2.65 26.44 23.88
CA GLU A 654 -2.83 27.84 24.28
C GLU A 654 -3.38 27.99 25.70
N HIS A 655 -4.26 27.07 26.13
CA HIS A 655 -4.96 27.16 27.42
C HIS A 655 -4.44 26.16 28.45
N GLU A 656 -3.48 25.31 28.08
CA GLU A 656 -2.83 24.29 28.93
C GLU A 656 -3.82 23.23 29.46
N ILE A 657 -5.01 23.12 28.87
CA ILE A 657 -5.97 22.08 29.23
C ILE A 657 -6.85 21.73 28.04
N CYS A 658 -6.99 20.45 27.75
CA CYS A 658 -7.94 19.96 26.76
C CYS A 658 -8.70 18.73 27.26
N PHE A 659 -9.81 18.44 26.59
CA PHE A 659 -10.56 17.21 26.79
C PHE A 659 -10.71 16.46 25.47
N MET A 660 -10.17 15.24 25.44
CA MET A 660 -10.30 14.32 24.32
C MET A 660 -11.47 13.37 24.60
N PHE A 661 -12.58 13.59 23.90
CA PHE A 661 -13.76 12.75 24.05
C PHE A 661 -13.58 11.42 23.30
N ALA A 662 -13.43 10.32 24.04
CA ALA A 662 -13.00 9.03 23.52
C ALA A 662 -13.78 8.54 22.28
N PRO A 663 -15.13 8.66 22.18
CA PRO A 663 -15.85 8.25 20.98
C PRO A 663 -15.50 9.02 19.70
N LEU A 664 -14.99 10.25 19.81
CA LEU A 664 -14.54 11.04 18.66
C LEU A 664 -13.11 10.70 18.27
N PHE A 665 -12.24 10.51 19.25
CA PHE A 665 -10.83 10.21 19.01
C PHE A 665 -10.58 8.73 18.67
N HIS A 666 -11.45 7.83 19.14
CA HIS A 666 -11.38 6.37 18.92
C HIS A 666 -12.61 5.85 18.18
N ALA A 667 -13.06 6.55 17.13
CA ALA A 667 -14.31 6.26 16.42
C ALA A 667 -14.41 4.80 15.91
N ALA A 668 -13.28 4.18 15.57
CA ALA A 668 -13.22 2.78 15.15
C ALA A 668 -13.79 1.81 16.20
N THR A 669 -13.72 2.16 17.49
CA THR A 669 -14.18 1.29 18.60
C THR A 669 -15.69 1.40 18.89
N ALA A 670 -16.41 2.26 18.16
CA ALA A 670 -17.86 2.44 18.32
C ALA A 670 -18.65 1.14 18.15
N ARG A 671 -18.18 0.22 17.30
CA ARG A 671 -18.77 -1.10 17.10
C ARG A 671 -18.67 -2.01 18.33
N VAL A 672 -17.59 -1.91 19.08
CA VAL A 672 -17.43 -2.74 20.29
C VAL A 672 -18.27 -2.16 21.43
N ALA A 673 -18.62 -0.87 21.35
CA ALA A 673 -19.31 -0.15 22.40
C ALA A 673 -20.75 -0.64 22.65
N HIS A 674 -21.52 -1.03 21.62
CA HIS A 674 -22.88 -1.55 21.85
C HIS A 674 -22.85 -2.97 22.42
N VAL A 675 -22.01 -3.85 21.88
CA VAL A 675 -21.82 -5.22 22.41
C VAL A 675 -21.42 -5.19 23.90
N ARG A 676 -20.52 -4.27 24.27
CA ARG A 676 -20.12 -4.08 25.67
C ARG A 676 -21.26 -3.59 26.57
N ARG A 677 -22.13 -2.72 26.07
CA ARG A 677 -23.32 -2.28 26.83
C ARG A 677 -24.26 -3.46 27.07
N ASP A 678 -24.46 -4.31 26.08
CA ASP A 678 -25.34 -5.47 26.18
C ASP A 678 -24.76 -6.57 27.10
N LEU A 679 -23.43 -6.75 27.10
CA LEU A 679 -22.73 -7.68 28.00
C LEU A 679 -22.88 -7.32 29.49
N GLY A 680 -22.91 -6.03 29.82
CA GLY A 680 -23.11 -5.56 31.20
C GLY A 680 -22.01 -5.94 32.22
N VAL A 681 -20.85 -6.43 31.77
CA VAL A 681 -19.71 -6.83 32.63
C VAL A 681 -18.45 -6.02 32.32
N HIS A 682 -17.49 -6.00 33.25
CA HIS A 682 -16.17 -5.41 33.01
C HIS A 682 -15.42 -6.19 31.93
N THR A 683 -14.91 -5.48 30.93
CA THR A 683 -14.04 -6.05 29.89
C THR A 683 -12.72 -5.31 29.85
N THR A 684 -11.78 -5.79 29.04
CA THR A 684 -10.48 -5.15 28.82
C THR A 684 -10.58 -3.67 28.46
N PHE A 685 -11.65 -3.26 27.78
CA PHE A 685 -11.90 -1.86 27.42
C PHE A 685 -12.18 -0.94 28.61
N ASN A 686 -12.50 -1.47 29.80
CA ASN A 686 -12.53 -0.69 31.05
C ASN A 686 -11.12 -0.30 31.50
N LEU A 687 -10.09 -1.07 31.11
CA LEU A 687 -8.68 -0.79 31.37
C LEU A 687 -8.03 0.03 30.24
N LEU A 688 -8.50 -0.12 29.00
CA LEU A 688 -7.88 0.52 27.83
C LEU A 688 -8.11 2.02 27.75
N GLY A 689 -9.23 2.55 28.28
CA GLY A 689 -9.53 3.99 28.22
C GLY A 689 -8.37 4.86 28.74
N PRO A 690 -7.90 4.64 29.98
CA PRO A 690 -6.71 5.31 30.49
C PRO A 690 -5.45 5.02 29.67
N LEU A 691 -5.28 3.80 29.14
CA LEU A 691 -4.08 3.43 28.38
C LEU A 691 -4.01 4.05 26.98
N THR A 692 -5.04 4.72 26.48
CA THR A 692 -5.17 5.09 25.06
C THR A 692 -5.27 6.60 24.83
N ASN A 693 -4.64 7.40 25.70
CA ASN A 693 -4.58 8.85 25.54
C ASN A 693 -4.07 9.27 24.13
N PRO A 694 -4.90 9.93 23.29
CA PRO A 694 -4.52 10.28 21.92
C PRO A 694 -3.37 11.27 21.80
N ALA A 695 -3.14 12.09 22.84
CA ALA A 695 -2.01 13.02 22.90
C ALA A 695 -0.70 12.36 23.37
N ARG A 696 -0.75 11.08 23.77
CA ARG A 696 0.40 10.30 24.29
C ARG A 696 1.13 11.05 25.42
N ALA A 697 0.37 11.51 26.42
CA ALA A 697 0.91 12.26 27.55
C ALA A 697 2.11 11.54 28.21
N PRO A 698 3.26 12.21 28.42
CA PRO A 698 4.45 11.59 28.99
C PRO A 698 4.27 11.23 30.46
N PHE A 699 3.40 11.95 31.18
CA PHE A 699 3.05 11.67 32.57
C PHE A 699 1.61 11.20 32.68
N GLN A 700 1.32 10.27 33.60
CA GLN A 700 -0.05 9.82 33.82
C GLN A 700 -0.35 9.38 35.25
N ILE A 701 -1.52 9.74 35.76
CA ILE A 701 -2.12 9.09 36.94
C ILE A 701 -3.33 8.27 36.51
N VAL A 702 -3.32 6.98 36.84
CA VAL A 702 -4.39 6.04 36.49
C VAL A 702 -4.97 5.38 37.74
N GLY A 703 -6.27 5.50 37.92
CA GLY A 703 -7.00 4.86 39.01
C GLY A 703 -7.56 3.48 38.64
N VAL A 704 -7.34 2.46 39.46
CA VAL A 704 -7.91 1.10 39.25
C VAL A 704 -8.90 0.71 40.36
N TRP A 705 -9.97 -0.01 40.00
CA TRP A 705 -11.05 -0.37 40.92
C TRP A 705 -10.73 -1.54 41.85
N GLN A 706 -9.65 -2.27 41.61
CA GLN A 706 -9.22 -3.41 42.42
C GLN A 706 -7.70 -3.44 42.53
N LEU A 707 -7.20 -3.76 43.72
CA LEU A 707 -5.76 -3.78 44.03
C LEU A 707 -4.95 -4.71 43.12
N SER A 708 -5.54 -5.82 42.66
CA SER A 708 -4.86 -6.81 41.79
C SER A 708 -4.50 -6.27 40.39
N LEU A 709 -5.05 -5.13 39.97
CA LEU A 709 -4.72 -4.49 38.69
C LEU A 709 -3.53 -3.54 38.76
N LEU A 710 -3.09 -3.18 39.96
CA LEU A 710 -2.14 -2.09 40.20
C LEU A 710 -0.85 -2.26 39.38
N GLU A 711 -0.13 -3.35 39.62
CA GLU A 711 1.13 -3.67 38.91
C GLU A 711 0.90 -4.01 37.43
N ARG A 712 -0.24 -4.61 37.11
CA ARG A 712 -0.57 -5.03 35.74
C ARG A 712 -0.73 -3.84 34.81
N VAL A 713 -1.49 -2.83 35.23
CA VAL A 713 -1.70 -1.60 34.46
C VAL A 713 -0.42 -0.77 34.42
N ALA A 714 0.35 -0.72 35.51
CA ALA A 714 1.64 -0.04 35.54
C ALA A 714 2.63 -0.68 34.56
N SER A 715 2.71 -2.00 34.53
CA SER A 715 3.53 -2.75 33.58
C SER A 715 3.10 -2.51 32.12
N ALA A 716 1.79 -2.40 31.86
CA ALA A 716 1.28 -2.09 30.52
C ALA A 716 1.67 -0.67 30.08
N LEU A 717 1.58 0.32 30.97
CA LEU A 717 2.02 1.70 30.72
C LEU A 717 3.52 1.79 30.44
N ALA A 718 4.35 1.06 31.19
CA ALA A 718 5.79 0.98 30.94
C ALA A 718 6.10 0.40 29.55
N ARG A 719 5.42 -0.69 29.17
CA ARG A 719 5.54 -1.30 27.82
C ARG A 719 5.09 -0.37 26.69
N LEU A 720 4.15 0.54 26.97
CA LEU A 720 3.67 1.57 26.07
C LEU A 720 4.59 2.81 25.99
N GLY A 721 5.73 2.80 26.70
CA GLY A 721 6.74 3.85 26.64
C GLY A 721 6.38 5.13 27.40
N ILE A 722 5.56 5.05 28.45
CA ILE A 722 5.28 6.20 29.31
C ILE A 722 6.58 6.70 29.96
N GLU A 723 6.75 8.01 30.16
CA GLU A 723 7.93 8.53 30.86
C GLU A 723 7.84 8.20 32.35
N LYS A 724 6.75 8.61 33.00
CA LYS A 724 6.41 8.21 34.38
C LYS A 724 4.91 8.10 34.59
N ALA A 725 4.44 7.04 35.25
CA ALA A 725 3.05 6.95 35.68
C ALA A 725 2.90 6.44 37.10
N TRP A 726 1.84 6.88 37.78
CA TRP A 726 1.34 6.26 39.00
C TRP A 726 0.00 5.59 38.74
N VAL A 727 -0.08 4.29 39.02
CA VAL A 727 -1.34 3.57 39.09
C VAL A 727 -1.76 3.48 40.55
N VAL A 728 -2.99 3.87 40.88
CA VAL A 728 -3.43 4.05 42.28
C VAL A 728 -4.70 3.27 42.62
N HIS A 729 -4.79 2.82 43.87
CA HIS A 729 -5.97 2.19 44.45
C HIS A 729 -6.08 2.53 45.94
N GLY A 730 -7.15 3.20 46.35
CA GLY A 730 -7.44 3.52 47.75
C GLY A 730 -7.80 2.26 48.54
N ALA A 731 -7.31 2.13 49.78
CA ALA A 731 -7.65 1.00 50.66
C ALA A 731 -9.14 0.95 51.02
N ASP A 732 -9.84 2.07 50.86
CA ASP A 732 -11.29 2.22 50.97
C ASP A 732 -12.06 1.83 49.68
N GLY A 733 -11.36 1.30 48.67
CA GLY A 733 -11.95 0.86 47.41
C GLY A 733 -12.12 1.97 46.37
N LEU A 734 -11.54 3.15 46.60
CA LEU A 734 -11.57 4.25 45.64
C LEU A 734 -10.57 4.00 44.49
N ASP A 735 -10.97 4.27 43.24
CA ASP A 735 -10.09 4.28 42.08
C ASP A 735 -9.39 5.65 41.91
N GLU A 736 -8.99 6.27 43.02
CA GLU A 736 -8.28 7.55 43.10
C GLU A 736 -7.41 7.53 44.38
N ILE A 737 -6.57 8.54 44.57
CA ILE A 737 -5.88 8.73 45.85
C ILE A 737 -6.90 9.22 46.88
N THR A 738 -7.09 8.44 47.95
CA THR A 738 -8.11 8.72 48.98
C THR A 738 -7.60 9.62 50.10
N ILE A 739 -8.53 10.33 50.75
CA ILE A 739 -8.30 11.08 51.99
C ILE A 739 -8.78 10.34 53.25
N ALA A 740 -9.40 9.16 53.12
CA ALA A 740 -9.93 8.41 54.26
C ALA A 740 -8.91 7.42 54.84
N ASP A 741 -8.10 6.82 53.97
CA ASP A 741 -7.12 5.79 54.35
C ASP A 741 -5.85 5.90 53.50
N LYS A 742 -4.96 4.91 53.58
CA LYS A 742 -3.81 4.78 52.68
C LYS A 742 -4.25 4.44 51.25
N THR A 743 -3.44 4.87 50.29
CA THR A 743 -3.55 4.52 48.87
C THR A 743 -2.35 3.67 48.47
N TYR A 744 -2.61 2.56 47.79
CA TYR A 744 -1.59 1.73 47.17
C TYR A 744 -1.22 2.32 45.81
N VAL A 745 0.08 2.39 45.52
CA VAL A 745 0.63 2.98 44.30
C VAL A 745 1.57 1.98 43.63
N ALA A 746 1.44 1.80 42.31
CA ALA A 746 2.47 1.22 41.47
C ALA A 746 3.01 2.33 40.54
N ALA A 747 4.26 2.73 40.76
CA ALA A 747 4.96 3.66 39.90
C ALA A 747 5.70 2.90 38.80
N CYS A 748 5.67 3.44 37.58
CA CYS A 748 6.41 2.90 36.46
C CYS A 748 7.07 4.00 35.63
N SER A 749 8.07 3.63 34.85
CA SER A 749 8.79 4.52 33.94
C SER A 749 9.15 3.84 32.63
N SER A 750 9.70 4.61 31.69
CA SER A 750 10.15 4.12 30.38
C SER A 750 11.28 3.07 30.47
N ALA A 751 11.93 2.93 31.62
CA ALA A 751 12.96 1.92 31.87
C ALA A 751 12.38 0.50 32.05
N GLY A 752 11.06 0.36 32.22
CA GLY A 752 10.39 -0.94 32.37
C GLY A 752 10.19 -1.41 33.82
N ASP A 753 10.82 -0.75 34.79
CA ASP A 753 10.68 -1.09 36.21
C ASP A 753 9.33 -0.62 36.78
N VAL A 754 8.72 -1.46 37.62
CA VAL A 754 7.53 -1.15 38.40
C VAL A 754 7.87 -1.23 39.89
N GLU A 755 7.66 -0.14 40.62
CA GLU A 755 7.88 -0.05 42.07
C GLU A 755 6.55 0.18 42.78
N THR A 756 6.29 -0.55 43.86
CA THR A 756 5.07 -0.40 44.65
C THR A 756 5.35 0.23 46.02
N PHE A 757 4.50 1.18 46.41
CA PHE A 757 4.56 1.83 47.71
C PHE A 757 3.15 2.28 48.14
N THR A 758 3.05 2.85 49.34
CA THR A 758 1.80 3.42 49.85
C THR A 758 1.97 4.88 50.18
N VAL A 759 0.95 5.68 49.89
CA VAL A 759 0.85 7.07 50.34
C VAL A 759 -0.38 7.22 51.24
N SER A 760 -0.29 8.09 52.24
CA SER A 760 -1.39 8.43 53.14
C SER A 760 -1.67 9.93 53.11
N PRO A 761 -2.85 10.41 53.54
CA PRO A 761 -3.19 11.83 53.52
C PRO A 761 -2.15 12.70 54.25
N GLU A 762 -1.53 12.16 55.30
CA GLU A 762 -0.52 12.82 56.10
C GLU A 762 0.75 13.18 55.28
N ASP A 763 1.10 12.39 54.25
CA ASP A 763 2.26 12.63 53.38
C ASP A 763 2.08 13.91 52.55
N PHE A 764 0.83 14.30 52.29
CA PHE A 764 0.44 15.53 51.61
C PHE A 764 0.17 16.70 52.58
N GLY A 765 0.28 16.45 53.89
CA GLY A 765 -0.08 17.43 54.93
C GLY A 765 -1.59 17.59 55.15
N LEU A 766 -2.37 16.58 54.79
CA LEU A 766 -3.81 16.50 55.04
C LEU A 766 -4.09 15.59 56.24
N LYS A 767 -5.29 15.73 56.81
CA LYS A 767 -5.81 14.83 57.85
C LYS A 767 -6.76 13.83 57.22
N ARG A 768 -6.80 12.60 57.75
CA ARG A 768 -7.81 11.61 57.37
C ARG A 768 -9.23 12.13 57.61
N GLN A 769 -10.10 11.92 56.63
CA GLN A 769 -11.50 12.37 56.65
C GLN A 769 -12.42 11.30 56.09
N HIS A 770 -13.58 11.09 56.70
CA HIS A 770 -14.59 10.16 56.18
C HIS A 770 -15.20 10.67 54.87
N LEU A 771 -15.47 9.75 53.94
CA LEU A 771 -16.07 10.04 52.63
C LEU A 771 -17.62 10.04 52.63
N ASP A 772 -18.25 10.16 53.79
CA ASP A 772 -19.72 10.15 53.90
C ASP A 772 -20.34 11.37 53.20
N GLY A 773 -21.17 11.13 52.18
CA GLY A 773 -21.92 12.16 51.44
C GLY A 773 -21.42 12.45 50.02
N PHE A 774 -20.36 11.79 49.54
CA PHE A 774 -19.81 11.99 48.18
C PHE A 774 -20.41 11.06 47.11
N ARG A 775 -21.54 10.40 47.38
CA ARG A 775 -22.14 9.40 46.46
C ARG A 775 -22.60 10.02 45.14
N GLY A 776 -22.37 9.27 44.06
CA GLY A 776 -22.41 9.67 42.66
C GLY A 776 -23.72 10.35 42.31
N LYS A 777 -23.59 11.66 42.14
CA LYS A 777 -24.67 12.59 41.85
C LYS A 777 -24.91 12.66 40.35
N GLU A 778 -26.06 13.23 39.95
CA GLU A 778 -26.34 13.54 38.54
C GLU A 778 -25.27 14.49 37.95
N PRO A 779 -25.09 14.55 36.62
CA PRO A 779 -24.08 15.40 35.98
C PRO A 779 -24.11 16.87 36.43
N GLN A 780 -25.31 17.44 36.62
CA GLN A 780 -25.50 18.82 37.05
C GLN A 780 -25.01 19.06 38.48
N GLU A 781 -25.24 18.10 39.38
CA GLU A 781 -24.79 18.19 40.76
C GLU A 781 -23.26 18.04 40.87
N ASN A 782 -22.66 17.18 40.03
CA ASN A 782 -21.19 17.12 39.89
C ASN A 782 -20.63 18.46 39.43
N ALA A 783 -21.23 19.05 38.38
CA ALA A 783 -20.79 20.34 37.85
C ALA A 783 -20.91 21.46 38.89
N GLN A 784 -21.98 21.50 39.69
CA GLN A 784 -22.14 22.47 40.77
C GLN A 784 -21.05 22.32 41.83
N LEU A 785 -20.78 21.09 42.28
CA LEU A 785 -19.73 20.82 43.27
C LEU A 785 -18.35 21.20 42.74
N ILE A 786 -18.03 20.83 41.50
CA ILE A 786 -16.74 21.15 40.88
C ILE A 786 -16.58 22.67 40.75
N ARG A 787 -17.60 23.41 40.28
CA ARG A 787 -17.54 24.89 40.26
C ARG A 787 -17.30 25.46 41.65
N ALA A 788 -18.00 24.98 42.67
CA ALA A 788 -17.82 25.44 44.04
C ALA A 788 -16.39 25.18 44.56
N ILE A 789 -15.79 24.03 44.23
CA ILE A 789 -14.41 23.70 44.56
C ILE A 789 -13.45 24.65 43.84
N LEU A 790 -13.57 24.81 42.52
CA LEU A 790 -12.67 25.66 41.71
C LEU A 790 -12.76 27.15 42.08
N GLN A 791 -13.94 27.61 42.53
CA GLN A 791 -14.16 28.97 43.03
C GLN A 791 -13.73 29.16 44.50
N GLY A 792 -13.22 28.12 45.15
CA GLY A 792 -12.71 28.19 46.52
C GLY A 792 -13.81 28.30 47.60
N VAL A 793 -15.05 27.90 47.32
CA VAL A 793 -16.16 27.94 48.29
C VAL A 793 -15.91 26.99 49.47
N LYS A 794 -15.87 27.54 50.69
CA LYS A 794 -15.55 26.80 51.93
C LYS A 794 -16.81 26.49 52.74
N THR A 795 -17.28 25.26 52.66
CA THR A 795 -18.35 24.67 53.49
C THR A 795 -17.85 23.34 54.05
N LYS A 796 -18.52 22.80 55.08
CA LYS A 796 -18.12 21.50 55.66
C LYS A 796 -18.06 20.38 54.62
N THR A 797 -19.01 20.34 53.68
CA THR A 797 -19.08 19.34 52.62
C THR A 797 -18.06 19.61 51.49
N THR A 798 -17.85 20.87 51.11
CA THR A 798 -16.89 21.21 50.04
C THR A 798 -15.43 21.09 50.48
N ASN A 799 -15.12 21.21 51.78
CA ASN A 799 -13.75 21.10 52.27
C ASN A 799 -13.15 19.70 52.06
N ALA A 800 -13.87 18.64 52.40
CA ALA A 800 -13.40 17.27 52.18
C ALA A 800 -13.33 16.91 50.68
N ALA A 801 -14.32 17.32 49.88
CA ALA A 801 -14.25 17.17 48.41
C ALA A 801 -13.06 17.93 47.80
N ARG A 802 -12.79 19.13 48.31
CA ARG A 802 -11.64 19.95 47.91
C ARG A 802 -10.32 19.29 48.28
N ASP A 803 -10.17 18.75 49.49
CA ASP A 803 -8.95 18.04 49.91
C ASP A 803 -8.72 16.79 49.05
N LEU A 804 -9.79 16.09 48.65
CA LEU A 804 -9.71 14.96 47.73
C LEU A 804 -9.28 15.36 46.31
N VAL A 805 -9.66 16.55 45.84
CA VAL A 805 -9.13 17.10 44.57
C VAL A 805 -7.66 17.52 44.72
N ILE A 806 -7.31 18.15 45.85
CA ILE A 806 -5.94 18.61 46.14
C ILE A 806 -4.97 17.43 46.17
N ILE A 807 -5.31 16.33 46.86
CA ILE A 807 -4.39 15.19 47.00
C ILE A 807 -4.08 14.52 45.65
N ASN A 808 -5.08 14.39 44.78
CA ASN A 808 -4.90 13.83 43.43
C ASN A 808 -4.13 14.79 42.51
N ALA A 809 -4.40 16.10 42.58
CA ALA A 809 -3.65 17.11 41.84
C ALA A 809 -2.19 17.21 42.31
N ALA A 810 -1.95 17.10 43.62
CA ALA A 810 -0.61 17.14 44.21
C ALA A 810 0.26 15.97 43.74
N ALA A 811 -0.30 14.75 43.70
CA ALA A 811 0.41 13.60 43.17
C ALA A 811 0.82 13.81 41.70
N ALA A 812 -0.07 14.38 40.88
CA ALA A 812 0.20 14.69 39.48
C ALA A 812 1.35 15.71 39.32
N LEU A 813 1.33 16.78 40.12
CA LEU A 813 2.36 17.82 40.11
C LEU A 813 3.71 17.28 40.57
N HIS A 814 3.73 16.41 41.59
CA HIS A 814 4.96 15.76 42.04
C HIS A 814 5.51 14.78 41.00
N LEU A 815 4.65 13.92 40.43
CA LEU A 815 5.01 12.94 39.41
C LEU A 815 5.68 13.59 38.20
N ALA A 816 5.14 14.72 37.73
CA ALA A 816 5.67 15.48 36.60
C ALA A 816 6.88 16.39 36.96
N GLY A 817 7.35 16.34 38.22
CA GLY A 817 8.50 17.12 38.68
C GLY A 817 8.25 18.63 38.77
N VAL A 818 7.00 19.06 38.99
CA VAL A 818 6.66 20.46 39.27
C VAL A 818 6.97 20.83 40.72
N ALA A 819 6.84 19.87 41.63
CA ALA A 819 7.14 20.04 43.05
C ALA A 819 8.11 18.96 43.55
N SER A 820 9.02 19.36 44.44
CA SER A 820 10.05 18.52 45.07
C SER A 820 9.48 17.38 45.94
N ASP A 821 8.33 17.62 46.56
CA ASP A 821 7.69 16.71 47.50
C ASP A 821 6.16 16.89 47.52
N LEU A 822 5.46 15.92 48.11
CA LEU A 822 3.99 15.87 48.13
C LEU A 822 3.34 17.02 48.93
N ARG A 823 4.00 17.57 49.95
CA ARG A 823 3.47 18.69 50.74
C ARG A 823 3.54 19.99 49.96
N HIS A 824 4.67 20.24 49.31
CA HIS A 824 4.84 21.37 48.40
C HIS A 824 3.86 21.27 47.24
N ALA A 825 3.68 20.08 46.65
CA ALA A 825 2.70 19.85 45.59
C ALA A 825 1.25 20.15 46.04
N ALA A 826 0.88 19.73 47.25
CA ALA A 826 -0.44 20.03 47.84
C ALA A 826 -0.65 21.53 48.09
N SER A 827 0.42 22.26 48.44
CA SER A 827 0.37 23.72 48.56
C SER A 827 0.08 24.39 47.21
N LEU A 828 0.77 23.98 46.13
CA LEU A 828 0.55 24.51 44.78
C LEU A 828 -0.87 24.21 44.27
N ALA A 829 -1.37 23.00 44.50
CA ALA A 829 -2.75 22.63 44.16
C ALA A 829 -3.77 23.47 44.94
N ARG A 830 -3.51 23.76 46.22
CA ARG A 830 -4.37 24.64 47.03
C ARG A 830 -4.35 26.08 46.52
N GLU A 831 -3.17 26.60 46.18
CA GLU A 831 -3.00 27.93 45.63
C GLU A 831 -3.68 28.09 44.27
N SER A 832 -3.60 27.08 43.41
CA SER A 832 -4.32 27.04 42.12
C SER A 832 -5.83 27.26 42.27
N ILE A 833 -6.43 26.69 43.32
CA ILE A 833 -7.84 26.93 43.68
C ILE A 833 -8.03 28.33 44.28
N ASP A 834 -7.28 28.67 45.34
CA ASP A 834 -7.53 29.91 46.12
C ASP A 834 -7.23 31.20 45.33
N SER A 835 -6.32 31.12 44.36
CA SER A 835 -6.00 32.25 43.45
C SER A 835 -7.01 32.40 42.31
N GLY A 836 -7.94 31.46 42.13
CA GLY A 836 -8.90 31.45 41.03
C GLY A 836 -8.35 30.91 39.71
N ARG A 837 -7.05 30.59 39.61
CA ARG A 837 -6.42 30.08 38.37
C ARG A 837 -7.09 28.80 37.87
N ALA A 838 -7.46 27.88 38.77
CA ALA A 838 -8.17 26.66 38.41
C ALA A 838 -9.56 26.94 37.79
N ALA A 839 -10.28 27.94 38.31
CA ALA A 839 -11.55 28.37 37.74
C ALA A 839 -11.37 29.03 36.35
N SER A 840 -10.34 29.86 36.19
CA SER A 840 -10.02 30.48 34.89
C SER A 840 -9.70 29.45 33.81
N LYS A 841 -9.06 28.31 34.14
CA LYS A 841 -8.82 27.21 33.20
C LYS A 841 -10.13 26.57 32.69
N LEU A 842 -11.12 26.43 33.57
CA LEU A 842 -12.45 25.98 33.15
C LEU A 842 -13.11 26.99 32.22
N GLU A 843 -13.08 28.28 32.56
CA GLU A 843 -13.67 29.34 31.74
C GLU A 843 -13.02 29.41 30.34
N ALA A 844 -11.69 29.35 30.27
CA ALA A 844 -10.94 29.33 29.01
C ALA A 844 -11.33 28.13 28.13
N LEU A 845 -11.41 26.93 28.72
CA LEU A 845 -11.84 25.72 28.00
C LEU A 845 -13.28 25.84 27.48
N VAL A 846 -14.20 26.39 28.27
CA VAL A 846 -15.59 26.65 27.84
C VAL A 846 -15.62 27.65 26.69
N GLN A 847 -14.87 28.76 26.78
CA GLN A 847 -14.85 29.78 25.74
C GLN A 847 -14.30 29.25 24.42
N GLU A 848 -13.14 28.59 24.45
CA GLU A 848 -12.49 28.12 23.22
C GLU A 848 -13.28 27.00 22.53
N THR A 849 -13.86 26.06 23.29
CA THR A 849 -14.63 24.95 22.70
C THR A 849 -15.99 25.37 22.13
N ASN A 850 -16.54 26.50 22.57
CA ASN A 850 -17.79 27.08 22.05
C ASN A 850 -17.57 28.23 21.06
N ARG A 851 -16.33 28.53 20.70
CA ARG A 851 -16.01 29.55 19.70
C ARG A 851 -16.53 29.09 18.33
N ASN A 852 -17.36 29.90 17.69
CA ASN A 852 -17.76 29.63 16.31
C ASN A 852 -16.52 29.65 15.41
N PRO A 853 -16.35 28.66 14.52
CA PRO A 853 -15.19 28.53 13.65
C PRO A 853 -15.02 29.72 12.70
#